data_AF-A0A399ICV6-F1
#
_entry.id   AF-A0A399ICV6-F1
#
_cell.length_a   1.000
_cell.length_b   1.000
_cell.length_c   1.000
_cell.angle_alpha   90.00
_cell.angle_beta   90.00
_cell.angle_gamma   90.00
#
_symmetry.space_group_name_H-M   'P 1'
#
loop_
_entity.id
_entity.type
_entity.pdbx_description
1 polymer ?
#
loop_
_entity_poly.entity_id
_entity_poly.type
_entity_poly.pdbx_seq_one_letter_code
_entity_poly.pdbx_strand_id
1 'polypeptide(L)'
;MMKKRFLIVISLMMLLVNISLSWAESDLDACWNFNKASDYPRAIESGKRAIKSEPRNSDSFFCLAQAYYNSGELKLALREMSHAEQLTSRKDDLMYVYNFMGLIQNAIGETEQALQQYDRALTLARELGNSDQEATELSNVATIFKGRGQLDQALEYYEKAVELRSEAKNASTYNNIGLLYAQKGENQKCVDFLKRSIAIQENNGNYHDQAKTLLNLGSVYREMKLYAEANEVLFSGLDKVRKIKDSYWEAVAHRYIGWLYRDMGNISLARKWMKPAVDIYTRIGAVEDAKQAQSDLEYLLQPRPYAGIEIGAKGVKAVVLIMTPRTDEGYDVNEPFRRSINTTIFSGVKLKGAFDPQSIDETAKAVKELYDQISSKYKIDINNFYFVGSSALAKATNRDQLAEKVKELTGQNLSFITKDDEVLFNVIGSIPSDKITKALSIDIGSGNTKIGYWDRNNKRDNVVAVDIPLGTVSLADAVLKAGDDPKELSNAADKVIKAELSPKLRQAMQKTPGYRNRRPVYLVGGIAWAIATMTKPGNYQDFAKLTPADVDAFIAGIKKNPDAYLNPPLTKIKDAETRKWAEAQINSVKDVFTPENMLSGAKLLKSIFTEMKIKEGYFARWGSWLAGKVYLQAYDAEEQAAKQL
;
A
#
# COMPACT_ATOMS: atom_id res chain seq x y z
N MET A 1 4.99 89.14 15.06
CA MET A 1 4.65 87.83 14.43
C MET A 1 5.87 87.02 13.97
N MET A 2 7.03 87.63 13.67
CA MET A 2 8.25 86.92 13.20
C MET A 2 8.96 86.05 14.24
N LYS A 3 9.05 86.46 15.52
CA LYS A 3 9.76 85.68 16.56
C LYS A 3 9.13 84.31 16.88
N LYS A 4 7.79 84.18 16.78
CA LYS A 4 7.10 82.89 16.96
C LYS A 4 7.29 81.95 15.77
N ARG A 5 7.41 82.47 14.54
CA ARG A 5 7.69 81.63 13.35
C ARG A 5 9.13 81.11 13.33
N PHE A 6 10.10 81.88 13.83
CA PHE A 6 11.50 81.46 13.91
C PHE A 6 11.73 80.35 14.95
N LEU A 7 11.08 80.41 16.12
CA LEU A 7 11.13 79.33 17.11
C LEU A 7 10.45 78.04 16.62
N ILE A 8 9.34 78.16 15.89
CA ILE A 8 8.62 76.99 15.33
C ILE A 8 9.48 76.29 14.26
N VAL A 9 10.20 77.03 13.42
CA VAL A 9 11.10 76.45 12.41
C VAL A 9 12.30 75.75 13.06
N ILE A 10 12.89 76.30 14.13
CA ILE A 10 13.97 75.64 14.88
C ILE A 10 13.47 74.38 15.61
N SER A 11 12.27 74.43 16.21
CA SER A 11 11.65 73.24 16.81
C SER A 11 11.30 72.17 15.78
N LEU A 12 10.82 72.54 14.58
CA LEU A 12 10.59 71.58 13.49
C LEU A 12 11.89 70.99 12.95
N MET A 13 12.96 71.78 12.86
CA MET A 13 14.29 71.29 12.46
C MET A 13 14.86 70.33 13.52
N MET A 14 14.71 70.61 14.82
CA MET A 14 15.10 69.68 15.88
C MET A 14 14.20 68.45 15.96
N LEU A 15 12.91 68.55 15.60
CA LEU A 15 12.02 67.38 15.48
C LEU A 15 12.37 66.52 14.26
N LEU A 16 12.73 67.13 13.13
CA LEU A 16 13.18 66.41 11.94
C LEU A 16 14.55 65.77 12.13
N VAL A 17 15.46 66.43 12.88
CA VAL A 17 16.75 65.85 13.29
C VAL A 17 16.56 64.69 14.29
N ASN A 18 15.53 64.75 15.16
CA ASN A 18 15.19 63.65 16.08
C ASN A 18 14.37 62.52 15.44
N ILE A 19 13.60 62.76 14.38
CA ILE A 19 12.89 61.71 13.63
C ILE A 19 13.82 61.01 12.63
N SER A 20 14.89 61.68 12.16
CA SER A 20 16.01 61.05 11.45
C SER A 20 16.99 60.27 12.35
N LEU A 21 16.75 60.26 13.67
CA LEU A 21 17.48 59.46 14.67
C LEU A 21 16.61 58.31 15.22
N SER A 22 15.61 57.85 14.46
CA SER A 22 15.30 56.42 14.50
C SER A 22 16.53 55.73 13.93
N TRP A 23 17.24 54.95 14.75
CA TRP A 23 18.45 54.24 14.34
C TRP A 23 18.12 53.44 13.08
N ALA A 24 18.56 53.90 11.91
CA ALA A 24 18.47 53.10 10.71
C ALA A 24 19.35 51.87 10.99
N GLU A 25 18.72 50.72 11.10
CA GLU A 25 19.41 49.44 11.29
C GLU A 25 20.48 49.31 10.20
N SER A 26 21.72 48.99 10.60
CA SER A 26 22.79 48.84 9.62
C SER A 26 22.45 47.68 8.67
N ASP A 27 22.89 47.74 7.41
CA ASP A 27 22.66 46.62 6.47
C ASP A 27 23.26 45.30 7.00
N LEU A 28 24.29 45.37 7.86
CA LEU A 28 24.88 44.23 8.56
C LEU A 28 23.95 43.67 9.63
N ASP A 29 23.39 44.52 10.51
CA ASP A 29 22.42 44.09 11.52
C ASP A 29 21.17 43.49 10.86
N ALA A 30 20.69 44.11 9.79
CA ALA A 30 19.59 43.60 8.99
C ALA A 30 19.93 42.22 8.41
N CYS A 31 21.15 42.04 7.88
CA CYS A 31 21.61 40.73 7.40
C CYS A 31 21.55 39.66 8.49
N TRP A 32 22.06 39.96 9.70
CA TRP A 32 22.02 39.02 10.83
C TRP A 32 20.60 38.71 11.29
N ASN A 33 19.75 39.73 11.36
CA ASN A 33 18.35 39.58 11.75
C ASN A 33 17.55 38.76 10.74
N PHE A 34 17.78 38.95 9.44
CA PHE A 34 17.16 38.13 8.41
C PHE A 34 17.69 36.68 8.42
N ASN A 35 18.99 36.46 8.63
CA ASN A 35 19.55 35.12 8.81
C ASN A 35 18.88 34.40 10.00
N LYS A 36 18.79 35.09 11.15
CA LYS A 36 18.12 34.58 12.35
C LYS A 36 16.63 34.29 12.13
N ALA A 37 15.97 35.09 11.31
CA ALA A 37 14.58 34.90 10.90
C ALA A 37 14.40 33.87 9.77
N SER A 38 15.49 33.26 9.29
CA SER A 38 15.52 32.34 8.15
C SER A 38 15.00 32.94 6.83
N ASP A 39 15.04 34.27 6.70
CA ASP A 39 14.72 34.99 5.47
C ASP A 39 15.98 35.22 4.63
N TYR A 40 16.47 34.12 4.06
CA TYR A 40 17.74 34.12 3.34
C TYR A 40 17.77 35.06 2.13
N PRO A 41 16.69 35.24 1.33
CA PRO A 41 16.69 36.23 0.26
C PRO A 41 16.97 37.66 0.75
N ARG A 42 16.28 38.11 1.81
CA ARG A 42 16.53 39.44 2.38
C ARG A 42 17.86 39.54 3.10
N ALA A 43 18.33 38.44 3.71
CA ALA A 43 19.67 38.36 4.30
C ALA A 43 20.76 38.53 3.22
N ILE A 44 20.64 37.85 2.08
CA ILE A 44 21.56 37.96 0.95
C ILE A 44 21.58 39.38 0.39
N GLU A 45 20.41 40.01 0.19
CA GLU A 45 20.35 41.39 -0.29
C GLU A 45 20.99 42.37 0.70
N SER A 46 20.71 42.22 2.00
CA SER A 46 21.26 43.09 3.03
C SER A 46 22.76 42.88 3.21
N GLY A 47 23.24 41.63 3.21
CA GLY A 47 24.68 41.33 3.22
C GLY A 47 25.43 41.91 2.03
N LYS A 48 24.86 41.85 0.82
CA LYS A 48 25.44 42.51 -0.37
C LYS A 48 25.52 44.03 -0.21
N ARG A 49 24.52 44.67 0.39
CA ARG A 49 24.55 46.10 0.67
C ARG A 49 25.56 46.45 1.77
N ALA A 50 25.66 45.63 2.81
CA ALA A 50 26.64 45.78 3.89
C ALA A 50 28.09 45.72 3.36
N ILE A 51 28.39 44.81 2.43
CA ILE A 51 29.71 44.76 1.76
C ILE A 51 29.94 46.02 0.92
N LYS A 52 28.91 46.54 0.26
CA LYS A 52 29.04 47.76 -0.56
C LYS A 52 29.31 49.00 0.29
N SER A 53 28.70 49.12 1.47
CA SER A 53 28.94 50.22 2.40
C SER A 53 30.27 50.08 3.13
N GLU A 54 30.65 48.86 3.49
CA GLU A 54 31.82 48.56 4.32
C GLU A 54 32.68 47.44 3.73
N PRO A 55 33.41 47.69 2.62
CA PRO A 55 34.10 46.64 1.86
C PRO A 55 35.33 46.02 2.56
N ARG A 56 35.68 46.52 3.75
CA ARG A 56 36.77 45.99 4.58
C ARG A 56 36.28 45.37 5.90
N ASN A 57 34.96 45.33 6.12
CA ASN A 57 34.40 44.70 7.31
C ASN A 57 34.20 43.20 7.05
N SER A 58 34.95 42.35 7.76
CA SER A 58 34.86 40.89 7.67
C SER A 58 33.46 40.36 8.00
N ASP A 59 32.74 41.01 8.91
CA ASP A 59 31.42 40.55 9.37
C ASP A 59 30.36 40.65 8.27
N SER A 60 30.48 41.63 7.37
CA SER A 60 29.63 41.77 6.19
C SER A 60 29.75 40.57 5.25
N PHE A 61 30.98 40.08 5.06
CA PHE A 61 31.26 38.88 4.28
C PHE A 61 30.81 37.61 5.01
N PHE A 62 31.05 37.52 6.31
CA PHE A 62 30.61 36.39 7.13
C PHE A 62 29.08 36.25 7.09
N CYS A 63 28.35 37.33 7.33
CA CYS A 63 26.89 37.31 7.34
C CYS A 63 26.31 36.89 5.98
N LEU A 64 26.89 37.41 4.89
CA LEU A 64 26.50 37.00 3.54
C LEU A 64 26.85 35.53 3.25
N ALA A 65 28.02 35.06 3.69
CA ALA A 65 28.42 33.67 3.57
C ALA A 65 27.43 32.74 4.29
N GLN A 66 26.98 33.12 5.49
CA GLN A 66 25.97 32.37 6.23
C GLN A 66 24.62 32.35 5.49
N ALA A 67 24.21 33.48 4.90
CA ALA A 67 22.98 33.55 4.13
C ALA A 67 23.04 32.64 2.88
N TYR A 68 24.17 32.64 2.18
CA TYR A 68 24.41 31.74 1.05
C TYR A 68 24.49 30.27 1.45
N TYR A 69 25.11 29.95 2.59
CA TYR A 69 25.16 28.58 3.09
C TYR A 69 23.75 28.06 3.35
N ASN A 70 22.93 28.85 4.05
CA ASN A 70 21.56 28.49 4.39
C ASN A 70 20.61 28.47 3.17
N SER A 71 20.90 29.23 2.10
CA SER A 71 20.16 29.15 0.83
C SER A 71 20.62 28.00 -0.08
N GLY A 72 21.67 27.27 0.31
CA GLY A 72 22.25 26.16 -0.47
C GLY A 72 23.25 26.61 -1.56
N GLU A 73 23.59 27.89 -1.62
CA GLU A 73 24.57 28.47 -2.56
C GLU A 73 26.01 28.27 -2.06
N LEU A 74 26.39 27.01 -1.76
CA LEU A 74 27.60 26.65 -1.02
C LEU A 74 28.91 27.21 -1.61
N LYS A 75 29.03 27.27 -2.94
CA LYS A 75 30.22 27.84 -3.60
C LYS A 75 30.35 29.35 -3.40
N LEU A 76 29.23 30.07 -3.36
CA LEU A 76 29.22 31.49 -3.05
C LEU A 76 29.49 31.71 -1.56
N ALA A 77 28.92 30.86 -0.69
CA ALA A 77 29.23 30.87 0.74
C ALA A 77 30.73 30.73 0.99
N LEU A 78 31.38 29.75 0.35
CA LEU A 78 32.83 29.54 0.50
C LEU A 78 33.63 30.76 0.02
N ARG A 79 33.25 31.33 -1.12
CA ARG A 79 33.89 32.52 -1.68
C ARG A 79 33.84 33.70 -0.71
N GLU A 80 32.66 34.01 -0.18
CA GLU A 80 32.51 35.14 0.74
C GLU A 80 33.21 34.86 2.08
N MET A 81 33.23 33.61 2.53
CA MET A 81 33.98 33.26 3.74
C MET A 81 35.50 33.37 3.55
N SER A 82 36.03 33.09 2.37
CA SER A 82 37.44 33.38 2.05
C SER A 82 37.76 34.88 2.05
N HIS A 83 36.81 35.75 1.67
CA HIS A 83 37.01 37.19 1.84
C HIS A 83 37.01 37.59 3.32
N ALA A 84 36.11 37.01 4.14
CA ALA A 84 36.11 37.25 5.58
C ALA A 84 37.44 36.82 6.23
N GLU A 85 37.99 35.67 5.85
CA GLU A 85 39.31 35.19 6.29
C GLU A 85 40.42 36.22 6.01
N GLN A 86 40.47 36.77 4.79
CA GLN A 86 41.51 37.72 4.37
C GLN A 86 41.46 39.06 5.12
N LEU A 87 40.28 39.46 5.59
CA LEU A 87 40.06 40.74 6.26
C LEU A 87 40.14 40.63 7.79
N THR A 88 40.16 39.40 8.32
CA THR A 88 40.20 39.14 9.76
C THR A 88 41.63 38.90 10.22
N SER A 89 42.02 39.52 11.34
CA SER A 89 43.33 39.31 11.97
C SER A 89 43.25 38.85 13.42
N ARG A 90 42.07 38.91 14.03
CA ARG A 90 41.88 38.45 15.41
C ARG A 90 41.68 36.93 15.44
N LYS A 91 42.33 36.28 16.41
CA LYS A 91 42.29 34.81 16.55
C LYS A 91 40.88 34.28 16.85
N ASP A 92 40.09 35.01 17.62
CA ASP A 92 38.72 34.62 17.97
C ASP A 92 37.79 34.65 16.75
N ASP A 93 37.87 35.69 15.93
CA ASP A 93 37.09 35.79 14.70
C ASP A 93 37.55 34.74 13.66
N LEU A 94 38.87 34.55 13.49
CA LEU A 94 39.44 33.53 12.61
C LEU A 94 39.00 32.12 12.98
N MET A 95 38.86 31.81 14.27
CA MET A 95 38.38 30.53 14.77
C MET A 95 36.96 30.23 14.23
N TYR A 96 36.04 31.18 14.29
CA TYR A 96 34.68 31.01 13.74
C TYR A 96 34.66 30.97 12.21
N VAL A 97 35.51 31.75 11.55
CA VAL A 97 35.68 31.71 10.08
C VAL A 97 36.12 30.31 9.64
N TYR A 98 37.16 29.76 10.26
CA TYR A 98 37.64 28.40 9.94
C TYR A 98 36.61 27.33 10.21
N ASN A 99 35.90 27.39 11.35
CA ASN A 99 34.80 26.47 11.63
C ASN A 99 33.77 26.46 10.50
N PHE A 100 33.31 27.64 10.10
CA PHE A 100 32.25 27.76 9.10
C PHE A 100 32.74 27.42 7.69
N MET A 101 33.99 27.73 7.34
CA MET A 101 34.62 27.22 6.11
C MET A 101 34.62 25.69 6.08
N GLY A 102 34.95 25.06 7.21
CA GLY A 102 34.87 23.61 7.36
C GLY A 102 33.46 23.07 7.15
N LEU A 103 32.43 23.73 7.69
CA LEU A 103 31.02 23.37 7.47
C LEU A 103 30.64 23.46 5.99
N ILE A 104 31.03 24.55 5.30
CA ILE A 104 30.76 24.75 3.88
C ILE A 104 31.46 23.69 3.04
N GLN A 105 32.76 23.44 3.27
CA GLN A 105 33.55 22.46 2.53
C GLN A 105 33.02 21.04 2.73
N ASN A 106 32.64 20.68 3.95
CA ASN A 106 32.00 19.40 4.23
C ASN A 106 30.68 19.25 3.45
N ALA A 107 29.86 20.30 3.40
CA ALA A 107 28.62 20.31 2.62
C ALA A 107 28.85 20.22 1.10
N ILE A 108 29.98 20.71 0.58
CA ILE A 108 30.40 20.55 -0.83
C ILE A 108 30.94 19.14 -1.11
N GLY A 109 31.32 18.38 -0.08
CA GLY A 109 31.96 17.07 -0.18
C GLY A 109 33.50 17.10 -0.12
N GLU A 110 34.08 18.28 0.10
CA GLU A 110 35.52 18.52 0.28
C GLU A 110 35.97 18.17 1.70
N THR A 111 35.82 16.89 2.08
CA THR A 111 35.99 16.45 3.48
C THR A 111 37.41 16.61 4.03
N GLU A 112 38.44 16.48 3.19
CA GLU A 112 39.85 16.69 3.62
C GLU A 112 40.13 18.16 3.91
N GLN A 113 39.63 19.07 3.06
CA GLN A 113 39.74 20.50 3.29
C GLN A 113 38.96 20.90 4.54
N ALA A 114 37.77 20.33 4.74
CA ALA A 114 36.98 20.57 5.94
C ALA A 114 37.73 20.17 7.22
N LEU A 115 38.37 18.99 7.24
CA LEU A 115 39.22 18.56 8.35
C LEU A 115 40.37 19.54 8.62
N GLN A 116 41.00 20.07 7.57
CA GLN A 116 42.06 21.08 7.73
C GLN A 116 41.54 22.37 8.37
N GLN A 117 40.34 22.83 7.99
CA GLN A 117 39.76 24.05 8.60
C GLN A 117 39.31 23.80 10.04
N TYR A 118 38.70 22.65 10.33
CA TYR A 118 38.36 22.28 11.70
C TYR A 118 39.61 22.15 12.59
N ASP A 119 40.73 21.63 12.08
CA ASP A 119 41.99 21.55 12.83
C ASP A 119 42.57 22.94 13.16
N ARG A 120 42.49 23.88 12.21
CA ARG A 120 42.86 25.29 12.45
C ARG A 120 41.97 25.94 13.51
N ALA A 121 40.65 25.77 13.40
CA ALA A 121 39.69 26.27 14.38
C ALA A 121 39.91 25.64 15.76
N LEU A 122 40.16 24.33 15.81
CA LEU A 122 40.41 23.57 17.02
C LEU A 122 41.69 24.03 17.73
N THR A 123 42.75 24.29 16.96
CA THR A 123 44.01 24.85 17.48
C THR A 123 43.77 26.21 18.12
N LEU A 124 43.05 27.11 17.43
CA LEU A 124 42.72 28.43 17.99
C LEU A 124 41.81 28.33 19.22
N ALA A 125 40.81 27.45 19.23
CA ALA A 125 39.93 27.25 20.37
C ALA A 125 40.73 26.82 21.62
N ARG A 126 41.70 25.92 21.47
CA ARG A 126 42.60 25.50 22.55
C ARG A 126 43.52 26.62 23.02
N GLU A 127 44.12 27.36 22.10
CA GLU A 127 44.98 28.50 22.42
C GLU A 127 44.22 29.61 23.19
N LEU A 128 42.95 29.80 22.85
CA LEU A 128 42.06 30.79 23.48
C LEU A 128 41.37 30.28 24.75
N GLY A 129 41.52 28.99 25.09
CA GLY A 129 40.82 28.36 26.21
C GLY A 129 39.30 28.30 26.03
N ASN A 130 38.80 28.31 24.79
CA ASN A 130 37.38 28.25 24.47
C ASN A 130 36.90 26.79 24.35
N SER A 131 36.58 26.17 25.49
CA SER A 131 36.15 24.77 25.54
C SER A 131 34.83 24.50 24.82
N ASP A 132 33.92 25.48 24.73
CA ASP A 132 32.67 25.34 23.97
C ASP A 132 32.93 25.20 22.46
N GLN A 133 33.85 26.00 21.93
CA GLN A 133 34.23 25.90 20.52
C GLN A 133 35.08 24.65 20.28
N GLU A 134 35.98 24.29 21.18
CA GLU A 134 36.75 23.04 21.11
C GLU A 134 35.81 21.83 20.97
N ALA A 135 34.77 21.75 21.80
CA ALA A 135 33.74 20.71 21.72
C ALA A 135 32.99 20.72 20.37
N THR A 136 32.75 21.90 19.81
CA THR A 136 32.07 22.07 18.51
C THR A 136 32.95 21.54 17.37
N GLU A 137 34.24 21.86 17.36
CA GLU A 137 35.17 21.34 16.34
C GLU A 137 35.32 19.83 16.43
N LEU A 138 35.48 19.28 17.64
CA LEU A 138 35.57 17.83 17.83
C LEU A 138 34.30 17.12 17.35
N SER A 139 33.12 17.71 17.59
CA SER A 139 31.85 17.16 17.08
C SER A 139 31.75 17.22 15.55
N ASN A 140 32.28 18.27 14.92
CA ASN A 140 32.32 18.40 13.47
C ASN A 140 33.29 17.40 12.82
N VAL A 141 34.47 17.22 13.42
CA VAL A 141 35.44 16.19 13.04
C VAL A 141 34.83 14.79 13.17
N ALA A 142 34.16 14.51 14.29
CA ALA A 142 33.45 13.25 14.51
C ALA A 142 32.39 12.97 13.43
N THR A 143 31.69 14.00 12.95
CA THR A 143 30.70 13.88 11.86
C THR A 143 31.35 13.39 10.56
N ILE A 144 32.56 13.87 10.23
CA ILE A 144 33.31 13.41 9.05
C ILE A 144 33.72 11.94 9.22
N PHE A 145 34.28 11.55 10.37
CA PHE A 145 34.65 10.16 10.63
C PHE A 145 33.44 9.21 10.60
N LYS A 146 32.29 9.65 11.12
CA LYS A 146 31.02 8.92 11.01
C LYS A 146 30.62 8.72 9.55
N GLY A 147 30.71 9.77 8.72
CA GLY A 147 30.42 9.69 7.28
C GLY A 147 31.34 8.73 6.51
N ARG A 148 32.56 8.52 7.00
CA ARG A 148 33.53 7.54 6.47
C ARG A 148 33.31 6.12 6.99
N GLY A 149 32.31 5.90 7.86
CA GLY A 149 32.08 4.60 8.51
C GLY A 149 33.08 4.27 9.62
N GLN A 150 33.92 5.21 10.03
CA GLN A 150 34.91 5.05 11.11
C GLN A 150 34.25 5.31 12.46
N LEU A 151 33.34 4.42 12.85
CA LEU A 151 32.39 4.64 13.94
C LEU A 151 33.06 4.81 15.30
N ASP A 152 34.12 4.04 15.60
CA ASP A 152 34.83 4.12 16.88
C ASP A 152 35.61 5.44 17.03
N GLN A 153 36.25 5.90 15.95
CA GLN A 153 36.94 7.20 15.96
C GLN A 153 35.95 8.35 16.12
N ALA A 154 34.81 8.28 15.42
CA ALA A 154 33.76 9.28 15.58
C ALA A 154 33.22 9.32 17.02
N LEU A 155 33.02 8.16 17.64
CA LEU A 155 32.57 8.07 19.03
C LEU A 155 33.59 8.71 19.99
N GLU A 156 34.89 8.42 19.84
CA GLU A 156 35.95 9.01 20.67
C GLU A 156 35.95 10.55 20.61
N TYR A 157 35.81 11.12 19.41
CA TYR A 157 35.74 12.58 19.25
C TYR A 157 34.46 13.18 19.86
N TYR A 158 33.31 12.52 19.71
CA TYR A 158 32.07 12.98 20.35
C TYR A 158 32.13 12.89 21.87
N GLU A 159 32.69 11.83 22.44
CA GLU A 159 32.84 11.66 23.89
C GLU A 159 33.74 12.77 24.47
N LYS A 160 34.88 13.04 23.85
CA LYS A 160 35.74 14.19 24.21
C LYS A 160 34.98 15.51 24.13
N ALA A 161 34.16 15.72 23.10
CA ALA A 161 33.36 16.94 22.97
C ALA A 161 32.34 17.11 24.11
N VAL A 162 31.70 16.03 24.55
CA VAL A 162 30.71 16.08 25.63
C VAL A 162 31.37 16.45 26.97
N GLU A 163 32.59 16.00 27.22
CA GLU A 163 33.34 16.29 28.46
C GLU A 163 33.76 17.76 28.59
N LEU A 164 33.90 18.48 27.47
CA LEU A 164 34.42 19.85 27.44
C LEU A 164 33.36 20.93 27.72
N ARG A 165 32.07 20.60 27.76
CA ARG A 165 30.99 21.57 28.00
C ARG A 165 29.85 21.00 28.83
N SER A 166 29.08 21.88 29.45
CA SER A 166 27.93 21.49 30.27
C SER A 166 26.93 20.65 29.49
N GLU A 167 26.28 19.69 30.17
CA GLU A 167 25.28 18.81 29.59
C GLU A 167 24.19 19.53 28.78
N ALA A 168 23.73 20.70 29.25
CA ALA A 168 22.71 21.51 28.58
C ALA A 168 23.07 21.96 27.15
N LYS A 169 24.36 21.88 26.77
CA LYS A 169 24.86 22.23 25.43
C LYS A 169 25.14 21.00 24.54
N ASN A 170 24.96 19.79 25.06
CA ASN A 170 25.36 18.55 24.38
C ASN A 170 24.23 17.82 23.64
N ALA A 171 23.05 18.44 23.46
CA ALA A 171 21.90 17.75 22.88
C ALA A 171 22.19 17.17 21.47
N SER A 172 22.70 17.99 20.54
CA SER A 172 23.04 17.56 19.18
C SER A 172 24.13 16.47 19.18
N THR A 173 25.13 16.60 20.05
CA THR A 173 26.18 15.61 20.24
C THR A 173 25.61 14.27 20.74
N TYR A 174 24.71 14.28 21.73
CA TYR A 174 24.04 13.07 22.20
C TYR A 174 23.16 12.43 21.13
N ASN A 175 22.43 13.23 20.33
CA ASN A 175 21.71 12.68 19.18
C ASN A 175 22.65 11.94 18.23
N ASN A 176 23.82 12.52 17.93
CA ASN A 176 24.79 11.90 17.02
C ASN A 176 25.46 10.65 17.60
N ILE A 177 25.80 10.65 18.89
CA ILE A 177 26.29 9.47 19.62
C ILE A 177 25.22 8.37 19.59
N GLY A 178 23.96 8.70 19.84
CA GLY A 178 22.86 7.75 19.78
C GLY A 178 22.77 7.09 18.41
N LEU A 179 22.77 7.87 17.33
CA LEU A 179 22.75 7.34 15.96
C LEU A 179 23.98 6.46 15.63
N LEU A 180 25.14 6.76 16.22
CA LEU A 180 26.34 5.92 16.11
C LEU A 180 26.12 4.54 16.76
N TYR A 181 25.54 4.51 17.96
CA TYR A 181 25.20 3.24 18.61
C TYR A 181 24.17 2.43 17.81
N ALA A 182 23.19 3.07 17.17
CA ALA A 182 22.28 2.36 16.25
C ALA A 182 23.03 1.74 15.07
N GLN A 183 23.97 2.45 14.45
CA GLN A 183 24.82 1.90 13.37
C GLN A 183 25.69 0.72 13.82
N LYS A 184 26.05 0.67 15.11
CA LYS A 184 26.76 -0.46 15.74
C LYS A 184 25.84 -1.60 16.19
N GLY A 185 24.52 -1.48 16.01
CA GLY A 185 23.52 -2.45 16.47
C GLY A 185 23.17 -2.38 17.96
N GLU A 186 23.68 -1.37 18.67
CA GLU A 186 23.45 -1.14 20.10
C GLU A 186 22.22 -0.25 20.34
N ASN A 187 21.05 -0.71 19.89
CA ASN A 187 19.83 0.10 19.83
C ASN A 187 19.36 0.66 21.20
N GLN A 188 19.58 -0.07 22.30
CA GLN A 188 19.19 0.45 23.62
C GLN A 188 20.01 1.68 24.02
N LYS A 189 21.33 1.67 23.79
CA LYS A 189 22.17 2.84 24.03
C LYS A 189 21.75 4.01 23.15
N CYS A 190 21.40 3.74 21.90
CA CYS A 190 20.83 4.75 21.00
C CYS A 190 19.61 5.43 21.63
N VAL A 191 18.62 4.63 22.09
CA VAL A 191 17.41 5.13 22.74
C VAL A 191 17.74 6.01 23.95
N ASP A 192 18.67 5.58 24.80
CA ASP A 192 19.05 6.33 26.01
C ASP A 192 19.64 7.71 25.66
N PHE A 193 20.57 7.77 24.69
CA PHE A 193 21.17 9.01 24.22
C PHE A 193 20.17 9.93 23.50
N LEU A 194 19.27 9.38 22.67
CA LEU A 194 18.22 10.16 22.00
C LEU A 194 17.24 10.75 23.03
N LYS A 195 16.83 9.99 24.05
CA LYS A 195 15.98 10.50 25.14
C LYS A 195 16.67 11.61 25.93
N ARG A 196 17.97 11.48 26.21
CA ARG A 196 18.76 12.54 26.86
C ARG A 196 18.80 13.82 26.02
N SER A 197 19.03 13.68 24.70
CA SER A 197 18.96 14.82 23.76
C SER A 197 17.58 15.49 23.77
N ILE A 198 16.49 14.72 23.70
CA ILE A 198 15.11 15.23 23.72
C ILE A 198 14.83 16.02 24.99
N ALA A 199 15.27 15.51 26.15
CA ALA A 199 15.08 16.19 27.44
C ALA A 199 15.81 17.53 27.49
N ILE A 200 17.05 17.60 27.00
CA ILE A 200 17.81 18.86 26.93
C ILE A 200 17.15 19.84 25.96
N GLN A 201 16.73 19.38 24.78
CA GLN A 201 16.06 20.22 23.79
C GLN A 201 14.73 20.78 24.32
N GLU A 202 13.94 19.98 25.03
CA GLU A 202 12.71 20.44 25.70
C GLU A 202 13.04 21.52 26.74
N ASN A 203 14.00 21.27 27.62
CA ASN A 203 14.40 22.23 28.66
C ASN A 203 14.92 23.56 28.08
N ASN A 204 15.57 23.49 26.91
CA ASN A 204 16.09 24.67 26.21
C ASN A 204 15.04 25.34 25.30
N GLY A 205 13.83 24.78 25.16
CA GLY A 205 12.82 25.25 24.21
C GLY A 205 13.22 25.09 22.73
N ASN A 206 14.19 24.23 22.42
CA ASN A 206 14.63 23.94 21.05
C ASN A 206 13.74 22.88 20.41
N TYR A 207 12.49 23.25 20.12
CA TYR A 207 11.49 22.35 19.55
C TYR A 207 11.81 21.90 18.11
N HIS A 208 12.65 22.65 17.37
CA HIS A 208 13.05 22.28 16.01
C HIS A 208 13.93 21.05 16.02
N ASP A 209 15.03 21.06 16.79
CA ASP A 209 15.91 19.89 16.88
C ASP A 209 15.25 18.73 17.64
N GLN A 210 14.39 19.04 18.62
CA GLN A 210 13.60 18.01 19.30
C GLN A 210 12.74 17.20 18.32
N ALA A 211 12.08 17.87 17.37
CA ALA A 211 11.25 17.21 16.38
C ALA A 211 12.06 16.21 15.54
N LYS A 212 13.28 16.61 15.12
CA LYS A 212 14.21 15.73 14.38
C LYS A 212 14.63 14.53 15.22
N THR A 213 15.01 14.75 16.48
CA THR A 213 15.44 13.68 17.39
C THR A 213 14.31 12.71 17.71
N LEU A 214 13.06 13.18 17.80
CA LEU A 214 11.88 12.31 17.90
C LEU A 214 11.73 11.43 16.65
N LEU A 215 11.87 11.98 15.44
CA LEU A 215 11.81 11.18 14.22
C LEU A 215 12.90 10.10 14.17
N ASN A 216 14.12 10.44 14.60
CA ASN A 216 15.22 9.48 14.74
C ASN A 216 14.86 8.37 15.75
N LEU A 217 14.33 8.72 16.92
CA LEU A 217 13.92 7.76 17.94
C LEU A 217 12.82 6.82 17.42
N GLY A 218 11.85 7.37 16.68
CA GLY A 218 10.80 6.59 16.03
C GLY A 218 11.35 5.60 15.00
N SER A 219 12.37 5.99 14.22
CA SER A 219 13.05 5.06 13.30
C SER A 219 13.77 3.93 14.03
N VAL A 220 14.42 4.24 15.16
CA VAL A 220 15.12 3.23 15.99
C VAL A 220 14.13 2.25 16.61
N TYR A 221 13.01 2.72 17.16
CA TYR A 221 11.95 1.84 17.65
C TYR A 221 11.38 0.94 16.54
N ARG A 222 11.20 1.47 15.32
CA ARG A 222 10.81 0.67 14.16
C ARG A 222 11.83 -0.44 13.86
N GLU A 223 13.12 -0.13 13.85
CA GLU A 223 14.19 -1.12 13.64
C GLU A 223 14.24 -2.18 14.75
N MET A 224 13.89 -1.80 15.99
CA MET A 224 13.72 -2.71 17.11
C MET A 224 12.41 -3.52 17.06
N LYS A 225 11.54 -3.30 16.06
CA LYS A 225 10.19 -3.87 15.94
C LYS A 225 9.23 -3.49 17.07
N LEU A 226 9.52 -2.39 17.77
CA LEU A 226 8.66 -1.75 18.77
C LEU A 226 7.69 -0.81 18.05
N TYR A 227 6.75 -1.39 17.30
CA TYR A 227 5.94 -0.64 16.33
C TYR A 227 4.96 0.34 16.98
N ALA A 228 4.46 0.05 18.19
CA ALA A 228 3.55 0.95 18.90
C ALA A 228 4.26 2.23 19.34
N GLU A 229 5.43 2.08 19.94
CA GLU A 229 6.30 3.17 20.37
C GLU A 229 6.83 3.96 19.17
N ALA A 230 7.20 3.28 18.09
CA ALA A 230 7.58 3.92 16.83
C ALA A 230 6.44 4.78 16.27
N ASN A 231 5.22 4.25 16.24
CA ASN A 231 4.05 4.97 15.77
C ASN A 231 3.81 6.23 16.61
N GLU A 232 3.74 6.11 17.94
CA GLU A 232 3.53 7.25 18.83
C GLU A 232 4.58 8.36 18.62
N VAL A 233 5.86 7.99 18.62
CA VAL A 233 6.96 8.95 18.54
C VAL A 233 7.10 9.58 17.15
N LEU A 234 6.92 8.81 16.07
CA LEU A 234 6.98 9.37 14.71
C LEU A 234 5.85 10.38 14.46
N PHE A 235 4.64 10.11 14.94
CA PHE A 235 3.52 11.04 14.79
C PHE A 235 3.68 12.28 15.67
N SER A 236 4.25 12.15 16.88
CA SER A 236 4.64 13.30 17.70
C SER A 236 5.70 14.18 17.00
N GLY A 237 6.71 13.56 16.40
CA GLY A 237 7.72 14.24 15.59
C GLY A 237 7.09 14.96 14.38
N LEU A 238 6.19 14.29 13.64
CA LEU A 238 5.45 14.86 12.51
C LEU A 238 4.64 16.11 12.89
N ASP A 239 3.93 16.06 14.02
CA ASP A 239 3.14 17.21 14.51
C ASP A 239 4.04 18.42 14.81
N LYS A 240 5.20 18.19 15.44
CA LYS A 240 6.16 19.26 15.74
C LYS A 240 6.81 19.83 14.46
N VAL A 241 7.23 19.01 13.50
CA VAL A 241 7.82 19.50 12.23
C VAL A 241 6.81 20.31 11.39
N ARG A 242 5.52 19.96 11.46
CA ARG A 242 4.46 20.76 10.82
C ARG A 242 4.26 22.12 11.48
N LYS A 243 4.28 22.19 12.82
CA LYS A 243 4.15 23.44 13.57
C LYS A 243 5.26 24.44 13.24
N ILE A 244 6.49 23.95 13.08
CA ILE A 244 7.66 24.76 12.70
C ILE A 244 7.79 24.97 11.19
N LYS A 245 6.88 24.38 10.38
CA LYS A 245 6.81 24.50 8.91
C LYS A 245 8.09 24.07 8.17
N ASP A 246 8.79 23.07 8.71
CA ASP A 246 9.95 22.49 8.05
C ASP A 246 9.52 21.43 7.03
N SER A 247 9.46 21.82 5.76
CA SER A 247 9.03 20.92 4.68
C SER A 247 9.97 19.74 4.48
N TYR A 248 11.28 19.90 4.70
CA TYR A 248 12.22 18.79 4.52
C TYR A 248 11.97 17.71 5.58
N TRP A 249 11.89 18.10 6.85
CA TRP A 249 11.66 17.16 7.94
C TRP A 249 10.22 16.63 8.00
N GLU A 250 9.24 17.38 7.47
CA GLU A 250 7.91 16.82 7.20
C GLU A 250 7.99 15.66 6.19
N ALA A 251 8.76 15.79 5.11
CA ALA A 251 8.97 14.70 4.15
C ALA A 251 9.69 13.50 4.78
N VAL A 252 10.70 13.73 5.62
CA VAL A 252 11.38 12.68 6.40
C VAL A 252 10.38 11.92 7.28
N ALA A 253 9.54 12.64 8.02
CA ALA A 253 8.52 12.04 8.87
C ALA A 253 7.54 11.16 8.07
N HIS A 254 7.04 11.68 6.93
CA HIS A 254 6.18 10.92 6.03
C HIS A 254 6.85 9.64 5.53
N ARG A 255 8.13 9.70 5.14
CA ARG A 255 8.91 8.55 4.69
C ARG A 255 9.12 7.51 5.79
N TYR A 256 9.46 7.95 7.00
CA TYR A 256 9.67 7.06 8.16
C TYR A 256 8.37 6.36 8.58
N ILE A 257 7.24 7.07 8.57
CA ILE A 257 5.92 6.47 8.83
C ILE A 257 5.55 5.49 7.70
N GLY A 258 5.86 5.83 6.44
CA GLY A 258 5.70 4.91 5.31
C GLY A 258 6.51 3.63 5.49
N TRP A 259 7.75 3.72 5.97
CA TRP A 259 8.55 2.55 6.30
C TRP A 259 8.01 1.76 7.49
N LEU A 260 7.53 2.43 8.54
CA LEU A 260 6.89 1.75 9.67
C LEU A 260 5.75 0.87 9.20
N TYR A 261 4.80 1.41 8.42
CA TYR A 261 3.68 0.61 7.91
C TYR A 261 4.12 -0.47 6.93
N ARG A 262 5.18 -0.24 6.14
CA ARG A 262 5.77 -1.28 5.30
C ARG A 262 6.30 -2.45 6.14
N ASP A 263 7.06 -2.15 7.18
CA ASP A 263 7.70 -3.15 8.04
C ASP A 263 6.68 -3.92 8.89
N MET A 264 5.51 -3.32 9.13
CA MET A 264 4.32 -3.99 9.68
C MET A 264 3.59 -4.87 8.67
N GLY A 265 3.81 -4.70 7.36
CA GLY A 265 3.09 -5.41 6.29
C GLY A 265 1.86 -4.68 5.74
N ASN A 266 1.54 -3.47 6.24
CA ASN A 266 0.44 -2.65 5.75
C ASN A 266 0.89 -1.79 4.56
N ILE A 267 0.87 -2.39 3.37
CA ILE A 267 1.34 -1.72 2.14
C ILE A 267 0.45 -0.55 1.78
N SER A 268 -0.87 -0.65 1.98
CA SER A 268 -1.79 0.47 1.71
C SER A 268 -1.43 1.74 2.49
N LEU A 269 -1.27 1.65 3.81
CA LEU A 269 -0.84 2.80 4.62
C LEU A 269 0.58 3.22 4.28
N ALA A 270 1.49 2.28 4.03
CA ALA A 270 2.86 2.60 3.63
C ALA A 270 2.88 3.50 2.39
N ARG A 271 2.09 3.18 1.35
CA ARG A 271 1.97 4.00 0.13
C ARG A 271 1.37 5.37 0.40
N LYS A 272 0.30 5.40 1.22
CA LYS A 272 -0.37 6.64 1.62
C LYS A 272 0.58 7.63 2.30
N TRP A 273 1.52 7.13 3.11
CA TRP A 273 2.51 7.96 3.80
C TRP A 273 3.75 8.25 2.96
N MET A 274 4.15 7.33 2.08
CA MET A 274 5.30 7.52 1.18
C MET A 274 5.03 8.55 0.08
N LYS A 275 3.80 8.61 -0.46
CA LYS A 275 3.45 9.53 -1.54
C LYS A 275 3.68 11.01 -1.18
N PRO A 276 3.20 11.53 -0.03
CA PRO A 276 3.54 12.89 0.40
C PRO A 276 5.04 13.13 0.56
N ALA A 277 5.83 12.15 0.99
CA ALA A 277 7.28 12.31 1.08
C ALA A 277 7.90 12.62 -0.29
N VAL A 278 7.53 11.84 -1.32
CA VAL A 278 7.96 12.07 -2.71
C VAL A 278 7.54 13.46 -3.18
N ASP A 279 6.29 13.84 -2.97
CA ASP A 279 5.73 15.11 -3.44
C ASP A 279 6.41 16.30 -2.76
N ILE A 280 6.66 16.23 -1.46
CA ILE A 280 7.32 17.31 -0.71
C ILE A 280 8.79 17.42 -1.12
N TYR A 281 9.56 16.33 -1.17
CA TYR A 281 10.96 16.37 -1.61
C TYR A 281 11.10 16.93 -3.02
N THR A 282 10.21 16.52 -3.94
CA THR A 282 10.17 17.05 -5.31
C THR A 282 9.90 18.55 -5.31
N ARG A 283 8.89 19.01 -4.54
CA ARG A 283 8.49 20.42 -4.46
C ARG A 283 9.59 21.32 -3.89
N ILE A 284 10.38 20.84 -2.93
CA ILE A 284 11.48 21.61 -2.33
C ILE A 284 12.82 21.45 -3.08
N GLY A 285 12.86 20.67 -4.16
CA GLY A 285 14.08 20.45 -4.95
C GLY A 285 15.11 19.53 -4.31
N ALA A 286 14.73 18.72 -3.31
CA ALA A 286 15.60 17.71 -2.69
C ALA A 286 15.70 16.47 -3.61
N VAL A 287 16.46 16.58 -4.70
CA VAL A 287 16.45 15.62 -5.83
C VAL A 287 16.80 14.19 -5.41
N GLU A 288 17.87 13.99 -4.63
CA GLU A 288 18.30 12.65 -4.22
C GLU A 288 17.32 12.00 -3.23
N ASP A 289 16.79 12.78 -2.28
CA ASP A 289 15.77 12.30 -1.35
C ASP A 289 14.45 11.97 -2.06
N ALA A 290 14.06 12.78 -3.04
CA ALA A 290 12.89 12.52 -3.88
C ALA A 290 13.06 11.20 -4.64
N LYS A 291 14.24 10.98 -5.25
CA LYS A 291 14.56 9.74 -5.96
C LYS A 291 14.52 8.52 -5.02
N GLN A 292 15.06 8.64 -3.82
CA GLN A 292 15.05 7.55 -2.86
C GLN A 292 13.64 7.26 -2.34
N ALA A 293 12.85 8.28 -2.00
CA ALA A 293 11.45 8.12 -1.62
C ALA A 293 10.61 7.53 -2.76
N GLN A 294 10.91 7.91 -4.01
CA GLN A 294 10.26 7.37 -5.20
C GLN A 294 10.59 5.87 -5.37
N SER A 295 11.84 5.47 -5.16
CA SER A 295 12.23 4.06 -5.16
C SER A 295 11.52 3.26 -4.06
N ASP A 296 11.42 3.84 -2.86
CA ASP A 296 10.65 3.24 -1.75
C ASP A 296 9.17 3.07 -2.12
N LEU A 297 8.57 4.05 -2.81
CA LEU A 297 7.19 3.98 -3.29
C LEU A 297 7.01 2.93 -4.40
N GLU A 298 7.94 2.85 -5.36
CA GLU A 298 7.92 1.87 -6.45
C GLU A 298 8.00 0.44 -5.92
N TYR A 299 8.82 0.20 -4.90
CA TYR A 299 8.86 -1.09 -4.22
C TYR A 299 7.48 -1.49 -3.65
N LEU A 300 6.73 -0.53 -3.10
CA LEU A 300 5.39 -0.77 -2.56
C LEU A 300 4.32 -0.98 -3.65
N LEU A 301 4.60 -0.62 -4.89
CA LEU A 301 3.71 -0.76 -6.05
C LEU A 301 4.00 -2.01 -6.89
N GLN A 302 4.99 -2.82 -6.49
CA GLN A 302 5.35 -4.02 -7.25
C GLN A 302 4.20 -5.04 -7.28
N PRO A 303 3.97 -5.69 -8.44
CA PRO A 303 2.97 -6.74 -8.59
C PRO A 303 3.31 -7.94 -7.71
N ARG A 304 2.30 -8.48 -7.01
CA ARG A 304 2.46 -9.65 -6.14
C ARG A 304 1.55 -10.79 -6.61
N PRO A 305 2.11 -11.98 -6.87
CA PRO A 305 1.30 -13.12 -7.23
C PRO A 305 0.72 -13.79 -5.98
N TYR A 306 -0.53 -14.24 -6.09
CA TYR A 306 -1.26 -15.03 -5.12
C TYR A 306 -1.95 -16.18 -5.85
N ALA A 307 -2.11 -17.32 -5.17
CA ALA A 307 -2.74 -18.50 -5.76
C ALA A 307 -3.83 -19.05 -4.87
N GLY A 308 -4.92 -19.50 -5.51
CA GLY A 308 -5.99 -20.26 -4.87
C GLY A 308 -6.08 -21.64 -5.47
N ILE A 309 -6.21 -22.67 -4.63
CA ILE A 309 -6.53 -24.04 -5.04
C ILE A 309 -7.80 -24.49 -4.31
N GLU A 310 -8.87 -24.67 -5.07
CA GLU A 310 -10.18 -25.14 -4.63
C GLU A 310 -10.30 -26.65 -4.84
N ILE A 311 -10.81 -27.37 -3.83
CA ILE A 311 -11.40 -28.69 -4.02
C ILE A 311 -12.92 -28.56 -4.01
N GLY A 312 -13.54 -28.80 -5.16
CA GLY A 312 -14.99 -28.75 -5.37
C GLY A 312 -15.58 -30.14 -5.67
N ALA A 313 -16.89 -30.19 -5.90
CA ALA A 313 -17.57 -31.47 -6.10
C ALA A 313 -17.16 -32.22 -7.39
N LYS A 314 -16.70 -31.50 -8.42
CA LYS A 314 -16.27 -32.08 -9.71
C LYS A 314 -14.77 -32.34 -9.79
N GLY A 315 -13.98 -31.84 -8.84
CA GLY A 315 -12.52 -31.83 -8.97
C GLY A 315 -11.85 -30.63 -8.33
N VAL A 316 -10.59 -30.44 -8.69
CA VAL A 316 -9.71 -29.40 -8.18
C VAL A 316 -9.62 -28.26 -9.19
N LYS A 317 -9.75 -27.02 -8.73
CA LYS A 317 -9.53 -25.83 -9.55
C LYS A 317 -8.42 -25.00 -8.97
N ALA A 318 -7.66 -24.33 -9.82
CA ALA A 318 -6.67 -23.37 -9.36
C ALA A 318 -6.68 -22.09 -10.20
N VAL A 319 -6.39 -20.99 -9.53
CA VAL A 319 -6.20 -19.66 -10.14
C VAL A 319 -4.94 -19.02 -9.59
N VAL A 320 -4.29 -18.19 -10.41
CA VAL A 320 -3.24 -17.26 -9.96
C VAL A 320 -3.73 -15.86 -10.23
N LEU A 321 -3.66 -14.99 -9.23
CA LEU A 321 -3.91 -13.56 -9.33
C LEU A 321 -2.60 -12.81 -9.13
N ILE A 322 -2.23 -11.95 -10.08
CA ILE A 322 -1.19 -10.95 -9.89
C ILE A 322 -1.90 -9.67 -9.49
N MET A 323 -1.70 -9.25 -8.24
CA MET A 323 -2.28 -8.04 -7.69
C MET A 323 -1.22 -6.94 -7.68
N THR A 324 -1.45 -5.89 -8.43
CA THR A 324 -0.62 -4.69 -8.47
C THR A 324 -1.29 -3.62 -7.61
N PRO A 325 -0.70 -3.24 -6.48
CA PRO A 325 -1.27 -2.18 -5.66
C PRO A 325 -1.24 -0.86 -6.44
N ARG A 326 -2.31 -0.08 -6.33
CA ARG A 326 -2.36 1.24 -6.95
C ARG A 326 -1.83 2.33 -6.02
N THR A 327 -1.48 3.49 -6.57
CA THR A 327 -1.05 4.66 -5.78
C THR A 327 -2.19 5.24 -4.93
N ASP A 328 -3.42 5.04 -5.36
CA ASP A 328 -4.65 5.27 -4.59
C ASP A 328 -5.09 3.99 -3.83
N GLU A 329 -6.37 3.88 -3.51
CA GLU A 329 -6.92 2.71 -2.83
C GLU A 329 -7.19 1.55 -3.81
N GLY A 330 -6.84 0.33 -3.41
CA GLY A 330 -7.15 -0.90 -4.14
C GLY A 330 -5.99 -1.48 -4.97
N TYR A 331 -6.35 -2.36 -5.91
CA TYR A 331 -5.41 -3.14 -6.72
C TYR A 331 -5.93 -3.27 -8.15
N ASP A 332 -5.01 -3.25 -9.10
CA ASP A 332 -5.24 -3.84 -10.41
C ASP A 332 -4.97 -5.34 -10.32
N VAL A 333 -5.91 -6.16 -10.80
CA VAL A 333 -5.85 -7.61 -10.66
C VAL A 333 -5.80 -8.25 -12.05
N ASN A 334 -4.76 -9.06 -12.29
CA ASN A 334 -4.60 -9.85 -13.50
C ASN A 334 -4.65 -11.34 -13.15
N GLU A 335 -5.38 -12.16 -13.91
CA GLU A 335 -5.47 -13.61 -13.70
C GLU A 335 -4.73 -14.37 -14.82
N PRO A 336 -3.39 -14.54 -14.73
CA PRO A 336 -2.61 -15.19 -15.79
C PRO A 336 -2.75 -16.72 -15.82
N PHE A 337 -3.45 -17.32 -14.87
CA PHE A 337 -3.59 -18.77 -14.78
C PHE A 337 -4.96 -19.17 -14.25
N ARG A 338 -5.59 -20.10 -14.96
CA ARG A 338 -6.75 -20.85 -14.51
C ARG A 338 -6.65 -22.27 -15.05
N ARG A 339 -6.78 -23.26 -14.17
CA ARG A 339 -6.83 -24.67 -14.57
C ARG A 339 -7.80 -25.45 -13.69
N SER A 340 -8.32 -26.54 -14.21
CA SER A 340 -9.15 -27.48 -13.46
C SER A 340 -8.76 -28.91 -13.81
N ILE A 341 -8.79 -29.79 -12.81
CA ILE A 341 -8.57 -31.23 -12.94
C ILE A 341 -9.81 -31.91 -12.36
N ASN A 342 -10.54 -32.66 -13.19
CA ASN A 342 -11.69 -33.42 -12.72
C ASN A 342 -11.21 -34.58 -11.84
N THR A 343 -11.97 -34.89 -10.79
CA THR A 343 -11.66 -36.01 -9.87
C THR A 343 -12.93 -36.73 -9.46
N THR A 344 -12.79 -37.93 -8.91
CA THR A 344 -13.94 -38.76 -8.51
C THR A 344 -14.44 -38.51 -7.08
N ILE A 345 -14.00 -37.45 -6.39
CA ILE A 345 -14.27 -37.22 -4.95
C ILE A 345 -15.75 -37.30 -4.50
N PHE A 346 -16.72 -37.01 -5.37
CA PHE A 346 -18.15 -37.19 -5.08
C PHE A 346 -18.82 -38.38 -5.80
N SER A 347 -18.10 -39.10 -6.66
CA SER A 347 -18.65 -40.25 -7.37
C SER A 347 -19.05 -41.33 -6.36
N GLY A 348 -20.34 -41.68 -6.30
CA GLY A 348 -20.87 -42.69 -5.38
C GLY A 348 -21.07 -42.24 -3.92
N VAL A 349 -20.78 -40.99 -3.58
CA VAL A 349 -20.93 -40.47 -2.21
C VAL A 349 -22.33 -39.87 -2.03
N LYS A 350 -23.18 -40.51 -1.21
CA LYS A 350 -24.42 -39.86 -0.74
C LYS A 350 -24.02 -38.58 0.01
N LEU A 351 -24.73 -37.47 -0.15
CA LEU A 351 -24.47 -36.09 0.38
C LEU A 351 -24.05 -35.92 1.87
N LYS A 352 -23.92 -37.01 2.65
CA LYS A 352 -23.44 -37.08 4.05
C LYS A 352 -22.51 -38.29 4.33
N GLY A 353 -22.06 -39.00 3.31
CA GLY A 353 -21.22 -40.19 3.42
C GLY A 353 -19.73 -39.87 3.52
N ALA A 354 -18.92 -40.92 3.73
CA ALA A 354 -17.48 -40.83 3.62
C ALA A 354 -17.04 -40.82 2.14
N PHE A 355 -15.98 -40.08 1.84
CA PHE A 355 -15.28 -40.19 0.57
C PHE A 355 -14.55 -41.53 0.46
N ASP A 356 -14.51 -42.09 -0.74
CA ASP A 356 -13.70 -43.27 -1.03
C ASP A 356 -12.19 -42.94 -0.86
N PRO A 357 -11.39 -43.80 -0.22
CA PRO A 357 -9.96 -43.56 -0.02
C PRO A 357 -9.16 -43.34 -1.32
N GLN A 358 -9.50 -44.05 -2.40
CA GLN A 358 -8.83 -43.89 -3.69
C GLN A 358 -9.16 -42.52 -4.29
N SER A 359 -10.40 -42.05 -4.14
CA SER A 359 -10.78 -40.70 -4.57
C SER A 359 -10.10 -39.61 -3.75
N ILE A 360 -9.86 -39.82 -2.44
CA ILE A 360 -9.05 -38.90 -1.62
C ILE A 360 -7.63 -38.77 -2.18
N ASP A 361 -6.98 -39.91 -2.44
CA ASP A 361 -5.61 -39.94 -2.98
C ASP A 361 -5.52 -39.30 -4.38
N GLU A 362 -6.47 -39.60 -5.27
CA GLU A 362 -6.57 -38.98 -6.59
C GLU A 362 -6.69 -37.46 -6.47
N THR A 363 -7.61 -36.97 -5.63
CA THR A 363 -7.84 -35.54 -5.44
C THR A 363 -6.64 -34.84 -4.82
N ALA A 364 -5.98 -35.43 -3.82
CA ALA A 364 -4.79 -34.86 -3.21
C ALA A 364 -3.62 -34.78 -4.22
N LYS A 365 -3.47 -35.77 -5.10
CA LYS A 365 -2.49 -35.73 -6.20
C LYS A 365 -2.82 -34.64 -7.21
N ALA A 366 -4.07 -34.45 -7.58
CA ALA A 366 -4.50 -33.35 -8.45
C ALA A 366 -4.20 -31.97 -7.84
N VAL A 367 -4.40 -31.82 -6.52
CA VAL A 367 -3.98 -30.61 -5.77
C VAL A 367 -2.47 -30.41 -5.87
N LYS A 368 -1.67 -31.45 -5.61
CA LYS A 368 -0.21 -31.39 -5.70
C LYS A 368 0.28 -31.01 -7.09
N GLU A 369 -0.31 -31.58 -8.14
CA GLU A 369 0.03 -31.26 -9.52
C GLU A 369 -0.16 -29.77 -9.83
N LEU A 370 -1.32 -29.21 -9.47
CA LEU A 370 -1.59 -27.79 -9.67
C LEU A 370 -0.66 -26.91 -8.82
N TYR A 371 -0.41 -27.31 -7.58
CA TYR A 371 0.51 -26.60 -6.69
C TYR A 371 1.94 -26.56 -7.25
N ASP A 372 2.47 -27.68 -7.74
CA ASP A 372 3.83 -27.74 -8.32
C ASP A 372 3.93 -26.91 -9.61
N GLN A 373 2.91 -27.01 -10.46
CA GLN A 373 2.85 -26.24 -11.70
C GLN A 373 2.83 -24.73 -11.41
N ILE A 374 2.05 -24.29 -10.44
CA ILE A 374 1.96 -22.86 -10.09
C ILE A 374 3.25 -22.40 -9.41
N SER A 375 3.75 -23.16 -8.44
CA SER A 375 4.97 -22.83 -7.68
C SER A 375 6.19 -22.68 -8.60
N SER A 376 6.37 -23.61 -9.53
CA SER A 376 7.48 -23.57 -10.49
C SER A 376 7.39 -22.42 -11.49
N LYS A 377 6.18 -22.04 -11.90
CA LYS A 377 5.97 -21.01 -12.95
C LYS A 377 5.92 -19.58 -12.40
N TYR A 378 5.32 -19.36 -11.23
CA TYR A 378 5.00 -18.00 -10.74
C TYR A 378 5.81 -17.57 -9.50
N LYS A 379 6.64 -18.45 -8.91
CA LYS A 379 7.50 -18.14 -7.75
C LYS A 379 6.75 -17.46 -6.60
N ILE A 380 5.57 -17.99 -6.30
CA ILE A 380 4.65 -17.43 -5.29
C ILE A 380 5.18 -17.77 -3.89
N ASP A 381 5.20 -16.79 -2.99
CA ASP A 381 5.51 -17.04 -1.57
C ASP A 381 4.51 -18.05 -0.99
N ILE A 382 5.00 -18.96 -0.15
CA ILE A 382 4.17 -20.01 0.42
C ILE A 382 2.96 -19.46 1.19
N ASN A 383 3.09 -18.29 1.82
CA ASN A 383 2.01 -17.63 2.56
C ASN A 383 0.94 -17.00 1.64
N ASN A 384 1.24 -16.88 0.34
CA ASN A 384 0.33 -16.36 -0.68
C ASN A 384 -0.41 -17.47 -1.43
N PHE A 385 -0.31 -18.72 -0.96
CA PHE A 385 -1.13 -19.83 -1.42
C PHE A 385 -2.32 -20.09 -0.49
N TYR A 386 -3.48 -20.30 -1.08
CA TYR A 386 -4.72 -20.49 -0.36
C TYR A 386 -5.44 -21.76 -0.81
N PHE A 387 -5.52 -22.74 0.10
CA PHE A 387 -6.14 -24.04 -0.15
C PHE A 387 -7.50 -24.12 0.53
N VAL A 388 -8.54 -24.37 -0.27
CA VAL A 388 -9.93 -24.32 0.20
C VAL A 388 -10.75 -25.50 -0.33
N GLY A 389 -11.42 -26.21 0.57
CA GLY A 389 -12.47 -27.18 0.25
C GLY A 389 -13.84 -26.50 0.27
N SER A 390 -14.65 -26.72 -0.77
CA SER A 390 -15.99 -26.11 -0.87
C SER A 390 -16.93 -26.55 0.26
N SER A 391 -18.01 -25.81 0.47
CA SER A 391 -19.04 -26.10 1.47
C SER A 391 -19.72 -27.47 1.31
N ALA A 392 -19.67 -28.05 0.10
CA ALA A 392 -20.13 -29.41 -0.14
C ALA A 392 -19.24 -30.45 0.55
N LEU A 393 -17.91 -30.26 0.51
CA LEU A 393 -16.96 -31.19 1.13
C LEU A 393 -17.01 -31.14 2.65
N ALA A 394 -17.35 -29.97 3.21
CA ALA A 394 -17.47 -29.78 4.65
C ALA A 394 -18.46 -30.74 5.32
N LYS A 395 -19.35 -31.41 4.57
CA LYS A 395 -20.36 -32.33 5.09
C LYS A 395 -19.90 -33.80 5.20
N ALA A 396 -18.77 -34.16 4.58
CA ALA A 396 -18.26 -35.52 4.62
C ALA A 396 -17.61 -35.84 5.96
N THR A 397 -17.83 -37.06 6.47
CA THR A 397 -17.37 -37.48 7.80
C THR A 397 -15.85 -37.69 7.90
N ASN A 398 -15.19 -37.97 6.77
CA ASN A 398 -13.74 -38.18 6.67
C ASN A 398 -13.02 -37.05 5.92
N ARG A 399 -13.58 -35.85 5.89
CA ARG A 399 -12.96 -34.68 5.23
C ARG A 399 -11.56 -34.35 5.79
N ASP A 400 -11.32 -34.67 7.06
CA ASP A 400 -10.04 -34.37 7.72
C ASP A 400 -8.92 -35.27 7.16
N GLN A 401 -9.23 -36.49 6.72
CA GLN A 401 -8.27 -37.36 6.01
C GLN A 401 -7.81 -36.74 4.69
N LEU A 402 -8.73 -36.10 3.95
CA LEU A 402 -8.38 -35.37 2.73
C LEU A 402 -7.48 -34.16 3.06
N ALA A 403 -7.79 -33.42 4.14
CA ALA A 403 -6.98 -32.28 4.56
C ALA A 403 -5.56 -32.70 4.98
N GLU A 404 -5.43 -33.79 5.73
CA GLU A 404 -4.14 -34.40 6.10
C GLU A 404 -3.36 -34.83 4.86
N LYS A 405 -4.00 -35.47 3.89
CA LYS A 405 -3.33 -35.91 2.66
C LYS A 405 -2.85 -34.74 1.81
N VAL A 406 -3.65 -33.68 1.70
CA VAL A 406 -3.22 -32.45 1.04
C VAL A 406 -2.00 -31.85 1.75
N LYS A 407 -2.04 -31.76 3.07
CA LYS A 407 -0.93 -31.23 3.88
C LYS A 407 0.34 -32.07 3.75
N GLU A 408 0.23 -33.39 3.73
CA GLU A 408 1.36 -34.30 3.51
C GLU A 408 2.04 -34.02 2.16
N LEU A 409 1.26 -33.80 1.10
CA LEU A 409 1.80 -33.62 -0.24
C LEU A 409 2.31 -32.20 -0.50
N THR A 410 1.64 -31.16 0.01
CA THR A 410 1.96 -29.75 -0.34
C THR A 410 2.61 -28.97 0.80
N GLY A 411 2.56 -29.48 2.03
CA GLY A 411 2.91 -28.74 3.24
C GLY A 411 1.86 -27.71 3.66
N GLN A 412 0.73 -27.61 2.96
CA GLN A 412 -0.28 -26.56 3.14
C GLN A 412 -1.55 -27.08 3.82
N ASN A 413 -2.13 -26.26 4.70
CA ASN A 413 -3.38 -26.60 5.36
C ASN A 413 -4.57 -26.39 4.42
N LEU A 414 -5.44 -27.39 4.31
CA LEU A 414 -6.73 -27.26 3.61
C LEU A 414 -7.79 -26.75 4.58
N SER A 415 -8.35 -25.58 4.30
CA SER A 415 -9.48 -25.02 5.05
C SER A 415 -10.81 -25.36 4.36
N PHE A 416 -11.90 -25.55 5.10
CA PHE A 416 -13.23 -25.78 4.53
C PHE A 416 -14.10 -24.55 4.74
N ILE A 417 -14.73 -24.08 3.66
CA ILE A 417 -15.53 -22.85 3.69
C ILE A 417 -17.01 -23.15 3.91
N THR A 418 -17.72 -22.21 4.52
CA THR A 418 -19.17 -22.27 4.67
C THR A 418 -19.88 -21.79 3.40
N LYS A 419 -21.20 -21.97 3.34
CA LYS A 419 -22.02 -21.42 2.26
C LYS A 419 -22.00 -19.88 2.24
N ASP A 420 -21.87 -19.26 3.42
CA ASP A 420 -21.89 -17.80 3.55
C ASP A 420 -20.54 -17.25 3.06
N ASP A 421 -19.43 -17.93 3.38
CA ASP A 421 -18.10 -17.64 2.83
C ASP A 421 -18.10 -17.67 1.29
N GLU A 422 -18.69 -18.69 0.67
CA GLU A 422 -18.78 -18.77 -0.79
C GLU A 422 -19.54 -17.59 -1.40
N VAL A 423 -20.62 -17.13 -0.77
CA VAL A 423 -21.37 -15.95 -1.22
C VAL A 423 -20.54 -14.68 -1.04
N LEU A 424 -19.86 -14.52 0.10
CA LEU A 424 -18.95 -13.40 0.35
C LEU A 424 -17.87 -13.32 -0.72
N PHE A 425 -17.20 -14.44 -0.99
CA PHE A 425 -16.13 -14.45 -1.99
C PHE A 425 -16.67 -14.26 -3.40
N ASN A 426 -17.86 -14.78 -3.74
CA ASN A 426 -18.50 -14.47 -5.02
C ASN A 426 -18.81 -12.97 -5.16
N VAL A 427 -19.29 -12.33 -4.09
CA VAL A 427 -19.55 -10.88 -4.10
C VAL A 427 -18.25 -10.10 -4.31
N ILE A 428 -17.18 -10.46 -3.61
CA ILE A 428 -15.89 -9.77 -3.71
C ILE A 428 -15.22 -10.02 -5.06
N GLY A 429 -15.19 -11.26 -5.52
CA GLY A 429 -14.43 -11.69 -6.69
C GLY A 429 -15.17 -11.57 -8.02
N SER A 430 -16.43 -11.12 -8.03
CA SER A 430 -17.25 -11.11 -9.26
C SER A 430 -18.17 -9.89 -9.39
N ILE A 431 -18.11 -8.93 -8.46
CA ILE A 431 -18.89 -7.69 -8.52
C ILE A 431 -17.92 -6.50 -8.49
N PRO A 432 -18.07 -5.49 -9.37
CA PRO A 432 -17.29 -4.27 -9.28
C PRO A 432 -17.39 -3.63 -7.90
N SER A 433 -16.27 -3.17 -7.35
CA SER A 433 -16.16 -2.69 -5.97
C SER A 433 -17.16 -1.58 -5.63
N ASP A 434 -17.42 -0.67 -6.57
CA ASP A 434 -18.40 0.43 -6.45
C ASP A 434 -19.87 -0.03 -6.45
N LYS A 435 -20.13 -1.29 -6.87
CA LYS A 435 -21.48 -1.88 -6.94
C LYS A 435 -21.79 -2.88 -5.81
N ILE A 436 -20.78 -3.42 -5.12
CA ILE A 436 -20.92 -4.47 -4.09
C ILE A 436 -22.08 -4.18 -3.12
N THR A 437 -22.19 -2.93 -2.65
CA THR A 437 -23.17 -2.54 -1.62
C THR A 437 -24.64 -2.53 -2.07
N LYS A 438 -24.92 -2.59 -3.38
CA LYS A 438 -26.27 -2.55 -3.95
C LYS A 438 -26.62 -3.80 -4.77
N ALA A 439 -25.60 -4.55 -5.17
CA ALA A 439 -25.74 -5.66 -6.09
C ALA A 439 -26.29 -6.93 -5.41
N LEU A 440 -26.72 -7.87 -6.26
CA LEU A 440 -27.10 -9.23 -5.88
C LEU A 440 -26.23 -10.21 -6.67
N SER A 441 -25.65 -11.21 -5.99
CA SER A 441 -24.91 -12.31 -6.61
C SER A 441 -25.80 -13.56 -6.73
N ILE A 442 -25.73 -14.23 -7.87
CA ILE A 442 -26.39 -15.52 -8.13
C ILE A 442 -25.35 -16.47 -8.72
N ASP A 443 -25.01 -17.52 -7.99
CA ASP A 443 -24.09 -18.57 -8.40
C ASP A 443 -24.85 -19.89 -8.57
N ILE A 444 -24.92 -20.39 -9.81
CA ILE A 444 -25.49 -21.72 -10.11
C ILE A 444 -24.32 -22.70 -10.29
N GLY A 445 -23.98 -23.38 -9.20
CA GLY A 445 -22.95 -24.41 -9.17
C GLY A 445 -23.42 -25.75 -9.75
N SER A 446 -22.58 -26.79 -9.63
CA SER A 446 -22.93 -28.15 -10.05
C SER A 446 -23.94 -28.82 -9.11
N GLY A 447 -23.77 -28.65 -7.80
CA GLY A 447 -24.63 -29.31 -6.81
C GLY A 447 -25.70 -28.40 -6.21
N ASN A 448 -25.44 -27.08 -6.13
CA ASN A 448 -26.33 -26.12 -5.48
C ASN A 448 -26.33 -24.75 -6.16
N THR A 449 -27.37 -23.97 -5.87
CA THR A 449 -27.54 -22.58 -6.27
C THR A 449 -27.44 -21.70 -5.04
N LYS A 450 -26.55 -20.72 -5.08
CA LYS A 450 -26.34 -19.75 -3.99
C LYS A 450 -26.75 -18.36 -4.45
N ILE A 451 -27.55 -17.68 -3.67
CA ILE A 451 -28.00 -16.32 -3.96
C ILE A 451 -27.74 -15.46 -2.73
N GLY A 452 -27.10 -14.31 -2.92
CA GLY A 452 -26.79 -13.46 -1.79
C GLY A 452 -26.18 -12.12 -2.13
N TYR A 453 -25.96 -11.33 -1.10
CA TYR A 453 -25.43 -9.98 -1.20
C TYR A 453 -24.73 -9.57 0.10
N TRP A 454 -23.90 -8.54 0.01
CA TRP A 454 -23.24 -7.95 1.16
C TRP A 454 -24.16 -6.99 1.93
N ASP A 455 -24.25 -7.18 3.25
CA ASP A 455 -25.08 -6.36 4.14
C ASP A 455 -24.22 -5.39 4.96
N ARG A 456 -24.46 -4.10 4.73
CA ARG A 456 -23.66 -2.97 5.24
C ARG A 456 -23.85 -2.74 6.74
N ASN A 457 -24.89 -3.34 7.35
CA ASN A 457 -25.33 -3.05 8.71
C ASN A 457 -24.58 -3.80 9.82
N ASN A 458 -23.59 -4.64 9.52
CA ASN A 458 -22.78 -5.27 10.58
C ASN A 458 -21.48 -5.89 10.02
N LYS A 459 -20.32 -5.29 10.25
CA LYS A 459 -18.96 -5.84 9.96
C LYS A 459 -18.68 -6.23 8.49
N ARG A 460 -17.39 -6.41 8.18
CA ARG A 460 -16.85 -6.63 6.83
C ARG A 460 -17.31 -7.95 6.18
N ASP A 461 -17.61 -8.97 6.99
CA ASP A 461 -17.84 -10.34 6.53
C ASP A 461 -19.33 -10.75 6.49
N ASN A 462 -20.26 -9.81 6.71
CA ASN A 462 -21.67 -10.14 6.82
C ASN A 462 -22.35 -10.16 5.44
N VAL A 463 -22.73 -11.34 5.02
CA VAL A 463 -23.53 -11.57 3.82
C VAL A 463 -24.86 -12.21 4.14
N VAL A 464 -25.87 -11.87 3.37
CA VAL A 464 -27.17 -12.50 3.45
C VAL A 464 -27.29 -13.50 2.31
N ALA A 465 -27.26 -14.78 2.65
CA ALA A 465 -27.17 -15.89 1.70
C ALA A 465 -28.34 -16.87 1.81
N VAL A 466 -28.81 -17.37 0.67
CA VAL A 466 -29.68 -18.53 0.57
C VAL A 466 -28.98 -19.60 -0.27
N ASP A 467 -28.99 -20.84 0.22
CA ASP A 467 -28.45 -22.02 -0.46
C ASP A 467 -29.62 -22.95 -0.81
N ILE A 468 -29.73 -23.27 -2.09
CA ILE A 468 -30.74 -24.16 -2.65
C ILE A 468 -30.00 -25.39 -3.19
N PRO A 469 -30.31 -26.61 -2.72
CA PRO A 469 -29.56 -27.83 -3.06
C PRO A 469 -29.88 -28.36 -4.47
N LEU A 470 -29.97 -27.46 -5.45
CA LEU A 470 -30.14 -27.75 -6.87
C LEU A 470 -29.14 -26.92 -7.66
N GLY A 471 -28.32 -27.60 -8.45
CA GLY A 471 -27.35 -27.05 -9.39
C GLY A 471 -27.45 -27.77 -10.73
N THR A 472 -26.52 -27.48 -11.63
CA THR A 472 -26.56 -28.01 -13.00
C THR A 472 -26.55 -29.54 -13.09
N VAL A 473 -25.72 -30.20 -12.26
CA VAL A 473 -25.59 -31.65 -12.22
C VAL A 473 -26.64 -32.27 -11.32
N SER A 474 -26.86 -31.75 -10.11
CA SER A 474 -27.83 -32.35 -9.20
C SER A 474 -29.26 -32.30 -9.74
N LEU A 475 -29.60 -31.27 -10.53
CA LEU A 475 -30.87 -31.26 -11.24
C LEU A 475 -30.88 -32.24 -12.42
N ALA A 476 -29.80 -32.31 -13.21
CA ALA A 476 -29.69 -33.26 -14.30
C ALA A 476 -29.87 -34.70 -13.79
N ASP A 477 -29.14 -35.08 -12.73
CA ASP A 477 -29.23 -36.38 -12.06
C ASP A 477 -30.64 -36.68 -11.56
N ALA A 478 -31.33 -35.69 -11.00
CA ALA A 478 -32.70 -35.84 -10.51
C ALA A 478 -33.71 -36.13 -11.64
N VAL A 479 -33.38 -35.75 -12.88
CA VAL A 479 -34.26 -35.93 -14.04
C VAL A 479 -33.80 -37.00 -15.02
N LEU A 480 -32.62 -37.61 -14.83
CA LEU A 480 -32.08 -38.65 -15.71
C LEU A 480 -33.05 -39.83 -15.94
N LYS A 481 -33.89 -40.15 -14.95
CA LYS A 481 -34.92 -41.20 -15.08
C LYS A 481 -36.00 -40.91 -16.12
N ALA A 482 -36.09 -39.67 -16.61
CA ALA A 482 -37.00 -39.28 -17.68
C ALA A 482 -36.52 -39.68 -19.09
N GLY A 483 -35.32 -40.28 -19.22
CA GLY A 483 -34.73 -40.65 -20.51
C GLY A 483 -33.91 -39.53 -21.16
N ASP A 484 -33.44 -39.75 -22.38
CA ASP A 484 -32.49 -38.85 -23.06
C ASP A 484 -33.18 -37.83 -23.99
N ASP A 485 -34.51 -37.86 -24.12
CA ASP A 485 -35.24 -36.88 -24.94
C ASP A 485 -35.19 -35.48 -24.29
N PRO A 486 -34.66 -34.45 -24.99
CA PRO A 486 -34.53 -33.12 -24.42
C PRO A 486 -35.85 -32.48 -23.99
N LYS A 487 -37.00 -32.84 -24.58
CA LYS A 487 -38.31 -32.29 -24.15
C LYS A 487 -38.80 -32.96 -22.89
N GLU A 488 -38.64 -34.28 -22.76
CA GLU A 488 -39.00 -35.03 -21.55
C GLU A 488 -38.15 -34.59 -20.35
N LEU A 489 -36.84 -34.47 -20.53
CA LEU A 489 -35.92 -33.91 -19.54
C LEU A 489 -36.31 -32.48 -19.14
N SER A 490 -36.65 -31.64 -20.12
CA SER A 490 -37.10 -30.26 -19.90
C SER A 490 -38.33 -30.18 -18.99
N ASN A 491 -39.30 -31.08 -19.21
CA ASN A 491 -40.56 -31.12 -18.45
C ASN A 491 -40.34 -31.72 -17.05
N ALA A 492 -39.48 -32.73 -16.92
CA ALA A 492 -39.09 -33.29 -15.63
C ALA A 492 -38.35 -32.26 -14.76
N ALA A 493 -37.45 -31.48 -15.37
CA ALA A 493 -36.74 -30.39 -14.70
C ALA A 493 -37.71 -29.32 -14.16
N ASP A 494 -38.72 -28.92 -14.94
CA ASP A 494 -39.74 -27.96 -14.49
C ASP A 494 -40.50 -28.47 -13.24
N LYS A 495 -40.79 -29.78 -13.16
CA LYS A 495 -41.44 -30.38 -11.99
C LYS A 495 -40.56 -30.32 -10.75
N VAL A 496 -39.28 -30.72 -10.86
CA VAL A 496 -38.32 -30.70 -9.75
C VAL A 496 -38.08 -29.26 -9.27
N ILE A 497 -37.87 -28.32 -10.19
CA ILE A 497 -37.69 -26.90 -9.88
C ILE A 497 -38.89 -26.34 -9.10
N LYS A 498 -40.11 -26.63 -9.56
CA LYS A 498 -41.35 -26.17 -8.91
C LYS A 498 -41.52 -26.76 -7.50
N ALA A 499 -41.03 -27.98 -7.28
CA ALA A 499 -41.12 -28.66 -5.98
C ALA A 499 -40.03 -28.20 -4.99
N GLU A 500 -38.80 -27.93 -5.47
CA GLU A 500 -37.65 -27.74 -4.59
C GLU A 500 -37.07 -26.32 -4.59
N LEU A 501 -36.92 -25.69 -5.76
CA LEU A 501 -36.31 -24.36 -5.88
C LEU A 501 -37.31 -23.24 -5.60
N SER A 502 -38.45 -23.25 -6.30
CA SER A 502 -39.45 -22.17 -6.22
C SER A 502 -39.92 -21.90 -4.78
N PRO A 503 -40.27 -22.89 -3.95
CA PRO A 503 -40.75 -22.64 -2.59
C PRO A 503 -39.67 -22.01 -1.70
N LYS A 504 -38.44 -22.52 -1.76
CA LYS A 504 -37.31 -22.01 -0.96
C LYS A 504 -36.94 -20.58 -1.35
N LEU A 505 -36.91 -20.29 -2.65
CA LEU A 505 -36.61 -18.96 -3.15
C LEU A 505 -37.68 -17.94 -2.77
N ARG A 506 -38.98 -18.29 -2.94
CA ARG A 506 -40.09 -17.42 -2.51
C ARG A 506 -40.05 -17.16 -1.01
N GLN A 507 -39.80 -18.19 -0.21
CA GLN A 507 -39.66 -18.04 1.24
C GLN A 507 -38.51 -17.10 1.61
N ALA A 508 -37.35 -17.24 0.97
CA ALA A 508 -36.21 -16.35 1.19
C ALA A 508 -36.53 -14.90 0.81
N MET A 509 -37.17 -14.68 -0.33
CA MET A 509 -37.59 -13.34 -0.78
C MET A 509 -38.64 -12.70 0.13
N GLN A 510 -39.55 -13.49 0.71
CA GLN A 510 -40.55 -13.02 1.67
C GLN A 510 -39.88 -12.56 2.96
N LYS A 511 -39.01 -13.41 3.53
CA LYS A 511 -38.29 -13.12 4.78
C LYS A 511 -37.31 -11.95 4.65
N THR A 512 -36.63 -11.85 3.50
CA THR A 512 -35.54 -10.91 3.29
C THR A 512 -35.79 -10.05 2.05
N PRO A 513 -36.24 -8.79 2.22
CA PRO A 513 -36.55 -7.89 1.10
C PRO A 513 -35.37 -7.60 0.17
N GLY A 514 -34.12 -7.70 0.67
CA GLY A 514 -32.92 -7.44 -0.13
C GLY A 514 -32.81 -8.29 -1.40
N TYR A 515 -33.30 -9.53 -1.39
CA TYR A 515 -33.32 -10.38 -2.60
C TYR A 515 -34.19 -9.80 -3.73
N ARG A 516 -35.22 -9.02 -3.39
CA ARG A 516 -36.10 -8.36 -4.36
C ARG A 516 -35.55 -7.03 -4.83
N ASN A 517 -34.94 -6.25 -3.92
CA ASN A 517 -34.68 -4.83 -4.14
C ASN A 517 -33.25 -4.55 -4.63
N ARG A 518 -32.32 -5.50 -4.51
CA ARG A 518 -30.92 -5.31 -4.88
C ARG A 518 -30.66 -5.54 -6.35
N ARG A 519 -30.06 -4.55 -6.99
CA ARG A 519 -29.67 -4.51 -8.40
C ARG A 519 -28.41 -3.64 -8.53
N PRO A 520 -27.51 -3.90 -9.49
CA PRO A 520 -27.61 -4.92 -10.56
C PRO A 520 -27.43 -6.37 -10.07
N VAL A 521 -27.83 -7.35 -10.90
CA VAL A 521 -27.64 -8.78 -10.61
C VAL A 521 -26.40 -9.28 -11.34
N TYR A 522 -25.45 -9.83 -10.61
CA TYR A 522 -24.28 -10.48 -11.16
C TYR A 522 -24.44 -11.99 -11.10
N LEU A 523 -24.11 -12.64 -12.21
CA LEU A 523 -24.20 -14.08 -12.37
C LEU A 523 -22.79 -14.67 -12.29
N VAL A 524 -22.65 -15.70 -11.48
CA VAL A 524 -21.45 -16.51 -11.34
C VAL A 524 -21.82 -17.96 -11.62
N GLY A 525 -20.83 -18.77 -11.97
CA GLY A 525 -21.03 -20.20 -12.21
C GLY A 525 -21.11 -20.57 -13.69
N GLY A 526 -20.85 -21.85 -13.95
CA GLY A 526 -20.52 -22.31 -15.30
C GLY A 526 -21.69 -22.30 -16.29
N ILE A 527 -22.95 -22.31 -15.83
CA ILE A 527 -24.09 -22.22 -16.76
C ILE A 527 -24.26 -20.82 -17.36
N ALA A 528 -24.03 -19.76 -16.57
CA ALA A 528 -24.08 -18.40 -17.08
C ALA A 528 -22.97 -18.19 -18.13
N TRP A 529 -21.80 -18.77 -17.88
CA TRP A 529 -20.72 -18.86 -18.88
C TRP A 529 -21.16 -19.59 -20.14
N ALA A 530 -21.72 -20.80 -20.03
CA ALA A 530 -22.16 -21.57 -21.18
C ALA A 530 -23.20 -20.82 -22.03
N ILE A 531 -24.21 -20.21 -21.39
CA ILE A 531 -25.23 -19.42 -22.09
C ILE A 531 -24.59 -18.20 -22.78
N ALA A 532 -23.74 -17.44 -22.07
CA ALA A 532 -23.08 -16.27 -22.64
C ALA A 532 -22.19 -16.63 -23.84
N THR A 533 -21.42 -17.72 -23.73
CA THR A 533 -20.53 -18.21 -24.78
C THR A 533 -21.32 -18.71 -25.99
N MET A 534 -22.36 -19.52 -25.79
CA MET A 534 -23.09 -20.13 -26.91
C MET A 534 -24.03 -19.14 -27.62
N THR A 535 -24.62 -18.19 -26.88
CA THR A 535 -25.55 -17.19 -27.46
C THR A 535 -24.81 -15.99 -28.05
N LYS A 536 -23.64 -15.63 -27.51
CA LYS A 536 -22.88 -14.42 -27.87
C LYS A 536 -21.36 -14.73 -27.93
N PRO A 537 -20.91 -15.65 -28.81
CA PRO A 537 -19.55 -16.19 -28.80
C PRO A 537 -18.42 -15.17 -29.04
N GLY A 538 -18.71 -14.01 -29.65
CA GLY A 538 -17.73 -12.94 -29.85
C GLY A 538 -17.70 -11.87 -28.76
N ASN A 539 -18.52 -11.99 -27.70
CA ASN A 539 -18.55 -11.00 -26.63
C ASN A 539 -17.47 -11.31 -25.58
N TYR A 540 -16.39 -10.53 -25.57
CA TYR A 540 -15.27 -10.68 -24.63
C TYR A 540 -15.36 -9.78 -23.39
N GLN A 541 -16.44 -9.00 -23.22
CA GLN A 541 -16.60 -8.10 -22.08
C GLN A 541 -16.52 -8.85 -20.75
N ASP A 542 -15.94 -8.20 -19.75
CA ASP A 542 -15.80 -8.70 -18.37
C ASP A 542 -17.14 -9.09 -17.76
N PHE A 543 -18.20 -8.34 -18.11
CA PHE A 543 -19.57 -8.53 -17.65
C PHE A 543 -20.52 -8.76 -18.82
N ALA A 544 -20.75 -10.02 -19.16
CA ALA A 544 -21.62 -10.39 -20.28
C ALA A 544 -23.09 -10.27 -19.87
N LYS A 545 -23.83 -9.39 -20.55
CA LYS A 545 -25.26 -9.22 -20.31
C LYS A 545 -26.07 -10.44 -20.79
N LEU A 546 -26.87 -11.01 -19.89
CA LEU A 546 -27.84 -12.07 -20.14
C LEU A 546 -29.25 -11.61 -19.77
N THR A 547 -30.20 -11.82 -20.69
CA THR A 547 -31.62 -11.50 -20.52
C THR A 547 -32.46 -12.78 -20.45
N PRO A 548 -33.71 -12.73 -19.94
CA PRO A 548 -34.63 -13.87 -20.04
C PRO A 548 -34.78 -14.41 -21.46
N ALA A 549 -34.78 -13.54 -22.47
CA ALA A 549 -34.86 -13.93 -23.88
C ALA A 549 -33.63 -14.72 -24.34
N ASP A 550 -32.42 -14.35 -23.88
CA ASP A 550 -31.20 -15.10 -24.18
C ASP A 550 -31.28 -16.53 -23.59
N VAL A 551 -31.77 -16.67 -22.36
CA VAL A 551 -31.94 -17.97 -21.68
C VAL A 551 -33.02 -18.82 -22.37
N ASP A 552 -34.13 -18.20 -22.77
CA ASP A 552 -35.21 -18.88 -23.50
C ASP A 552 -34.75 -19.37 -24.87
N ALA A 553 -34.02 -18.54 -25.61
CA ALA A 553 -33.43 -18.91 -26.89
C ALA A 553 -32.45 -20.09 -26.74
N PHE A 554 -31.65 -20.09 -25.67
CA PHE A 554 -30.72 -21.17 -25.36
C PHE A 554 -31.44 -22.50 -25.08
N ILE A 555 -32.48 -22.48 -24.23
CA ILE A 555 -33.29 -23.68 -23.94
C ILE A 555 -33.99 -24.19 -25.20
N ALA A 556 -34.58 -23.30 -26.01
CA ALA A 556 -35.27 -23.68 -27.23
C ALA A 556 -34.30 -24.28 -28.27
N GLY A 557 -33.09 -23.74 -28.36
CA GLY A 557 -32.01 -24.23 -29.21
C GLY A 557 -31.62 -25.67 -28.89
N ILE A 558 -31.28 -25.93 -27.62
CA ILE A 558 -30.93 -27.29 -27.15
C ILE A 558 -32.07 -28.28 -27.41
N LYS A 559 -33.32 -27.90 -27.14
CA LYS A 559 -34.47 -28.79 -27.36
C LYS A 559 -34.74 -29.11 -28.83
N LYS A 560 -34.35 -28.23 -29.76
CA LYS A 560 -34.63 -28.39 -31.19
C LYS A 560 -33.54 -29.18 -31.89
N ASN A 561 -32.28 -28.83 -31.65
CA ASN A 561 -31.11 -29.47 -32.22
C ASN A 561 -29.89 -29.20 -31.32
N PRO A 562 -29.59 -30.10 -30.36
CA PRO A 562 -28.47 -29.96 -29.45
C PRO A 562 -27.15 -29.74 -30.21
N ASP A 563 -26.86 -30.55 -31.22
CA ASP A 563 -25.59 -30.52 -31.93
C ASP A 563 -25.34 -29.19 -32.64
N ALA A 564 -26.35 -28.65 -33.35
CA ALA A 564 -26.21 -27.37 -34.03
C ALA A 564 -26.06 -26.20 -33.04
N TYR A 565 -26.68 -26.29 -31.86
CA TYR A 565 -26.66 -25.20 -30.88
C TYR A 565 -25.43 -25.22 -29.97
N LEU A 566 -24.82 -26.39 -29.79
CA LEU A 566 -23.53 -26.57 -29.12
C LEU A 566 -22.33 -26.20 -30.02
N ASN A 567 -22.57 -25.97 -31.32
CA ASN A 567 -21.57 -25.54 -32.29
C ASN A 567 -22.05 -24.27 -33.04
N PRO A 568 -22.22 -23.12 -32.34
CA PRO A 568 -22.77 -21.92 -32.96
C PRO A 568 -21.85 -21.41 -34.08
N PRO A 569 -22.40 -20.94 -35.21
CA PRO A 569 -21.59 -20.50 -36.33
C PRO A 569 -20.83 -19.21 -35.99
N LEU A 570 -19.52 -19.23 -36.24
CA LEU A 570 -18.63 -18.10 -35.96
C LEU A 570 -18.41 -17.17 -37.17
N THR A 571 -19.10 -17.43 -38.27
CA THR A 571 -18.99 -16.67 -39.54
C THR A 571 -19.29 -15.17 -39.38
N LYS A 572 -20.03 -14.78 -38.33
CA LYS A 572 -20.35 -13.38 -38.01
C LYS A 572 -19.23 -12.67 -37.24
N ILE A 573 -18.26 -13.38 -36.68
CA ILE A 573 -17.10 -12.80 -35.99
C ILE A 573 -16.03 -12.55 -37.04
N LYS A 574 -15.83 -11.28 -37.42
CA LYS A 574 -14.89 -10.90 -38.48
C LYS A 574 -13.43 -10.96 -38.03
N ASP A 575 -13.16 -10.51 -36.81
CA ASP A 575 -11.83 -10.47 -36.22
C ASP A 575 -11.29 -11.89 -35.94
N ALA A 576 -10.05 -12.16 -36.38
CA ALA A 576 -9.46 -13.49 -36.34
C ALA A 576 -9.09 -13.92 -34.91
N GLU A 577 -8.58 -13.01 -34.09
CA GLU A 577 -8.23 -13.30 -32.69
C GLU A 577 -9.48 -13.58 -31.85
N THR A 578 -10.51 -12.75 -32.00
CA THR A 578 -11.82 -12.93 -31.36
C THR A 578 -12.45 -14.25 -31.79
N ARG A 579 -12.33 -14.64 -33.08
CA ARG A 579 -12.85 -15.92 -33.56
C ARG A 579 -12.12 -17.09 -32.91
N LYS A 580 -10.79 -17.06 -32.89
CA LYS A 580 -9.97 -18.10 -32.22
C LYS A 580 -10.28 -18.22 -30.74
N TRP A 581 -10.47 -17.09 -30.06
CA TRP A 581 -10.90 -17.07 -28.66
C TRP A 581 -12.28 -17.70 -28.47
N ALA A 582 -13.25 -17.33 -29.32
CA ALA A 582 -14.60 -17.88 -29.28
C ALA A 582 -14.61 -19.41 -29.47
N GLU A 583 -13.83 -19.92 -30.43
CA GLU A 583 -13.65 -21.36 -30.64
C GLU A 583 -13.12 -22.06 -29.39
N ALA A 584 -12.08 -21.51 -28.75
CA ALA A 584 -11.51 -22.06 -27.53
C ALA A 584 -12.52 -22.08 -26.37
N GLN A 585 -13.32 -21.02 -26.21
CA GLN A 585 -14.37 -20.95 -25.19
C GLN A 585 -15.49 -21.96 -25.44
N ILE A 586 -15.94 -22.11 -26.69
CA ILE A 586 -16.98 -23.09 -27.07
C ILE A 586 -16.50 -24.51 -26.78
N ASN A 587 -15.27 -24.86 -27.18
CA ASN A 587 -14.69 -26.17 -26.90
C ASN A 587 -14.61 -26.42 -25.39
N SER A 588 -14.13 -25.44 -24.62
CA SER A 588 -14.07 -25.55 -23.16
C SER A 588 -15.45 -25.78 -22.53
N VAL A 589 -16.50 -25.10 -23.03
CA VAL A 589 -17.88 -25.33 -22.56
C VAL A 589 -18.33 -26.75 -22.85
N LYS A 590 -18.03 -27.29 -24.04
CA LYS A 590 -18.39 -28.66 -24.43
C LYS A 590 -17.65 -29.72 -23.60
N ASP A 591 -16.42 -29.45 -23.21
CA ASP A 591 -15.64 -30.36 -22.37
C ASP A 591 -16.17 -30.44 -20.92
N VAL A 592 -16.83 -29.37 -20.44
CA VAL A 592 -17.32 -29.25 -19.06
C VAL A 592 -18.77 -29.71 -18.89
N PHE A 593 -19.59 -29.58 -19.94
CA PHE A 593 -21.04 -29.76 -19.86
C PHE A 593 -21.58 -30.75 -20.88
N THR A 594 -22.38 -31.70 -20.39
CA THR A 594 -23.28 -32.49 -21.23
C THR A 594 -24.53 -31.67 -21.62
N PRO A 595 -25.26 -32.06 -22.68
CA PRO A 595 -26.50 -31.38 -23.08
C PRO A 595 -27.54 -31.31 -21.94
N GLU A 596 -27.65 -32.37 -21.13
CA GLU A 596 -28.59 -32.48 -20.00
C GLU A 596 -28.22 -31.48 -18.90
N ASN A 597 -26.93 -31.35 -18.60
CA ASN A 597 -26.41 -30.38 -17.63
C ASN A 597 -26.68 -28.94 -18.08
N MET A 598 -26.49 -28.65 -19.37
CA MET A 598 -26.78 -27.33 -19.93
C MET A 598 -28.27 -27.01 -19.87
N LEU A 599 -29.13 -27.94 -20.29
CA LEU A 599 -30.58 -27.75 -20.27
C LEU A 599 -31.09 -27.53 -18.85
N SER A 600 -30.67 -28.37 -17.91
CA SER A 600 -31.03 -28.30 -16.49
C SER A 600 -30.58 -26.98 -15.86
N GLY A 601 -29.32 -26.59 -16.10
CA GLY A 601 -28.80 -25.31 -15.64
C GLY A 601 -29.57 -24.11 -16.19
N ALA A 602 -29.85 -24.09 -17.50
CA ALA A 602 -30.55 -22.99 -18.12
C ALA A 602 -32.00 -22.87 -17.59
N LYS A 603 -32.64 -24.01 -17.31
CA LYS A 603 -33.95 -24.06 -16.64
C LYS A 603 -33.91 -23.49 -15.23
N LEU A 604 -32.88 -23.79 -14.44
CA LEU A 604 -32.68 -23.17 -13.12
C LEU A 604 -32.57 -21.65 -13.25
N LEU A 605 -31.70 -21.15 -14.14
CA LEU A 605 -31.50 -19.72 -14.35
C LEU A 605 -32.79 -19.02 -14.80
N LYS A 606 -33.54 -19.64 -15.73
CA LYS A 606 -34.85 -19.15 -16.17
C LYS A 606 -35.84 -19.02 -15.02
N SER A 607 -35.93 -20.06 -14.18
CA SER A 607 -36.83 -20.06 -13.03
C SER A 607 -36.48 -18.94 -12.04
N ILE A 608 -35.19 -18.79 -11.73
CA ILE A 608 -34.70 -17.72 -10.85
C ILE A 608 -35.04 -16.34 -11.43
N PHE A 609 -34.80 -16.12 -12.73
CA PHE A 609 -35.14 -14.86 -13.39
C PHE A 609 -36.64 -14.55 -13.29
N THR A 610 -37.48 -15.56 -13.46
CA THR A 610 -38.94 -15.44 -13.40
C THR A 610 -39.41 -15.12 -11.98
N GLU A 611 -39.04 -15.95 -11.00
CA GLU A 611 -39.45 -15.81 -9.60
C GLU A 611 -38.98 -14.48 -9.00
N MET A 612 -37.74 -14.07 -9.30
CA MET A 612 -37.13 -12.84 -8.78
C MET A 612 -37.41 -11.60 -9.63
N LYS A 613 -38.15 -11.73 -10.72
CA LYS A 613 -38.46 -10.64 -11.68
C LYS A 613 -37.18 -9.92 -12.16
N ILE A 614 -36.18 -10.70 -12.57
CA ILE A 614 -34.90 -10.19 -13.07
C ILE A 614 -35.04 -9.92 -14.58
N LYS A 615 -34.81 -8.67 -14.98
CA LYS A 615 -34.88 -8.24 -16.39
C LYS A 615 -33.57 -8.52 -17.14
N GLU A 616 -32.45 -8.49 -16.43
CA GLU A 616 -31.11 -8.74 -16.95
C GLU A 616 -30.18 -9.12 -15.79
N GLY A 617 -29.20 -9.97 -16.10
CA GLY A 617 -28.07 -10.29 -15.24
C GLY A 617 -26.75 -10.12 -15.98
N TYR A 618 -25.67 -9.91 -15.24
CA TYR A 618 -24.34 -9.67 -15.76
C TYR A 618 -23.43 -10.83 -15.36
N PHE A 619 -23.12 -11.71 -16.31
CA PHE A 619 -22.18 -12.79 -16.08
C PHE A 619 -20.75 -12.26 -15.96
N ALA A 620 -20.14 -12.46 -14.79
CA ALA A 620 -18.73 -12.11 -14.55
C ALA A 620 -17.84 -13.17 -15.19
N ARG A 621 -17.20 -12.80 -16.32
CA ARG A 621 -16.34 -13.68 -17.10
C ARG A 621 -15.02 -13.96 -16.40
N TRP A 622 -14.48 -12.93 -15.76
CA TRP A 622 -13.23 -12.93 -15.01
C TRP A 622 -13.57 -12.72 -13.54
N GLY A 623 -14.13 -13.76 -12.93
CA GLY A 623 -14.56 -13.73 -11.54
C GLY A 623 -14.99 -15.09 -11.05
N SER A 624 -14.61 -15.42 -9.82
CA SER A 624 -15.11 -16.59 -9.10
C SER A 624 -15.00 -16.35 -7.60
N TRP A 625 -15.72 -17.15 -6.82
CA TRP A 625 -15.49 -17.18 -5.38
C TRP A 625 -14.04 -17.53 -5.03
N LEU A 626 -13.36 -18.39 -5.81
CA LEU A 626 -11.95 -18.70 -5.54
C LEU A 626 -11.07 -17.45 -5.72
N ALA A 627 -11.28 -16.68 -6.79
CA ALA A 627 -10.59 -15.41 -6.99
C ALA A 627 -10.93 -14.41 -5.87
N GLY A 628 -12.20 -14.32 -5.45
CA GLY A 628 -12.61 -13.47 -4.33
C GLY A 628 -11.99 -13.88 -2.99
N LYS A 629 -11.78 -15.19 -2.76
CA LYS A 629 -11.08 -15.70 -1.57
C LYS A 629 -9.62 -15.26 -1.58
N VAL A 630 -8.93 -15.45 -2.71
CA VAL A 630 -7.53 -15.03 -2.89
C VAL A 630 -7.39 -13.52 -2.69
N TYR A 631 -8.27 -12.74 -3.32
CA TYR A 631 -8.29 -11.28 -3.18
C TYR A 631 -8.52 -10.84 -1.73
N LEU A 632 -9.52 -11.43 -1.06
CA LEU A 632 -9.85 -11.07 0.32
C LEU A 632 -8.70 -11.40 1.27
N GLN A 633 -8.05 -12.56 1.11
CA GLN A 633 -6.91 -12.92 1.96
C GLN A 633 -5.68 -12.05 1.71
N ALA A 634 -5.41 -11.68 0.46
CA ALA A 634 -4.36 -10.71 0.16
C ALA A 634 -4.63 -9.37 0.86
N TYR A 635 -5.88 -8.90 0.84
CA TYR A 635 -6.27 -7.68 1.55
C TYR A 635 -6.21 -7.84 3.08
N ASP A 636 -6.72 -8.96 3.62
CA ASP A 636 -6.77 -9.21 5.07
C ASP A 636 -5.38 -9.35 5.68
N ALA A 637 -4.43 -9.94 4.95
CA ALA A 637 -3.03 -9.98 5.37
C ALA A 637 -2.48 -8.55 5.57
N GLU A 638 -2.86 -7.60 4.72
CA GLU A 638 -2.47 -6.19 4.89
C GLU A 638 -3.23 -5.47 6.02
N GLU A 639 -4.50 -5.80 6.26
CA GLU A 639 -5.30 -5.16 7.32
C GLU A 639 -5.00 -5.74 8.72
N GLN A 640 -4.73 -7.04 8.85
CA GLN A 640 -4.39 -7.67 10.13
C GLN A 640 -3.05 -7.16 10.67
N ALA A 641 -2.09 -6.91 9.79
CA ALA A 641 -0.87 -6.17 10.09
C ALA A 641 -1.14 -4.81 10.76
N ALA A 642 -2.25 -4.15 10.41
CA ALA A 642 -2.63 -2.84 10.94
C ALA A 642 -3.27 -2.91 12.34
N LYS A 643 -4.00 -3.98 12.65
CA LYS A 643 -4.78 -4.17 13.88
C LYS A 643 -3.96 -4.65 15.09
N GLN A 644 -2.65 -4.87 14.92
CA GLN A 644 -1.74 -5.23 16.00
C GLN A 644 -1.25 -4.02 16.83
N LEU A 645 -1.74 -2.82 16.51
CA LEU A 645 -1.64 -1.59 17.28
C LEU A 645 -3.02 -1.24 17.87
#